data_AF-A0A943GI48-F1
#
_entry.id   AF-A0A943GI48-F1
#
_cell.length_a   1.000
_cell.length_b   1.000
_cell.length_c   1.000
_cell.angle_alpha   90.00
_cell.angle_beta   90.00
_cell.angle_gamma   90.00
#
_symmetry.space_group_name_H-M   'P 1'
#
loop_
_entity.id
_entity.type
_entity.pdbx_description
1 polymer ?
#
loop_
_entity_poly.entity_id
_entity_poly.type
_entity_poly.pdbx_seq_one_letter_code
_entity_poly.pdbx_strand_id
1 'polypeptide(L)'
;MDKLLIIDAESLIERAFYAIPNMSNDESLYTNAIYGFTKMFFAIKNEIQPDLIAAVLEGSMKTWRHSECNGFKFTRENAPKAFYEQKPYIKEILENFSAVIYERDGIDASDLLATIVNEGQKKSMEIYIATADKTLLQLSDDNIKVIYVQSGINNIKSYNKTVFIEEYGIEPVQYIDVESLVGSNCHSIDGVNTIGEKTALSLVKTYGSLEDIIENSEKINSSRIRKAIEDNKEKALLNKKLITVNKNEEGITLVTNGKNYNPEELMKIFKDLKLNSLLEVLGLEDVDGKTSVEEVIKVIDNIEDFKEFMKTLKERVYIGYESSNSNVYSKIKIETIYIYSGEQCAEINLANLYEEHKEETVFILKQFMDNSDIKKVIHDGKNLLTALSKDGIQVNGFDFDTAIAAYLIDSARADYNLKVLINEYLEKSIDEKMSSAIKYLGDLYLYLKERIEKEGMEELYYNVEHPLINVLSSMEAVGFNVNGEILEKLAVKFKEEIKNTEKEIYHLCEEEFNISSPKQLGKILFEKLDLPVIKKTKTGYSTNADVLEKLKDKHPVIEKIIYYRQITKLNSTYVEGLKNVIDIDGRIHSSFNQTVTTTGRLSSTEPNLQNIPVKYEMGREIRKVFIPKEKGDILLSCDYSQIELRVLAHMSNDANMIDAFKHHSDIHTKTAAEVFKVPVEEVTSLMRSRAKAVNFGIVYGISDFSLSQDLKITRKEAAEYMAIYFDRYPKIKDFLQGAIDSAKEDGYVLTLLNRRRFIPEIKSSNKIVMALGERLAMNAPIQGSAADIIKLAMVKVYERLRKEGLNSEIILQVHDELILNVKPNELEKVKSLVIEEMENVFELSVPLDVDVNLGENWYEAK
;
A
#
# COMPACT_ATOMS: atom_id res chain seq x y z
N MET A 1 -27.91 32.12 11.27
CA MET A 1 -27.83 32.77 9.94
C MET A 1 -28.12 31.68 8.94
N ASP A 2 -28.98 31.95 7.97
CA ASP A 2 -29.30 30.97 6.93
C ASP A 2 -28.05 30.72 6.09
N LYS A 3 -27.81 29.45 5.74
CA LYS A 3 -26.64 29.00 5.00
C LYS A 3 -26.97 28.84 3.52
N LEU A 4 -26.18 29.50 2.67
CA LEU A 4 -26.25 29.37 1.22
C LEU A 4 -25.07 28.54 0.72
N LEU A 5 -25.33 27.39 0.10
CA LEU A 5 -24.34 26.62 -0.64
C LEU A 5 -24.44 26.96 -2.13
N ILE A 6 -23.35 27.47 -2.70
CA ILE A 6 -23.22 27.78 -4.13
C ILE A 6 -22.27 26.77 -4.75
N ILE A 7 -22.74 26.07 -5.77
CA ILE A 7 -22.02 24.98 -6.44
C ILE A 7 -21.54 25.50 -7.79
N ASP A 8 -20.23 25.54 -7.97
CA ASP A 8 -19.61 25.67 -9.29
C ASP A 8 -19.67 24.31 -9.99
N ALA A 9 -20.80 24.04 -10.65
CA ALA A 9 -21.08 22.69 -11.14
C ALA A 9 -20.12 22.29 -12.26
N GLU A 10 -19.76 23.22 -13.15
CA GLU A 10 -18.89 22.91 -14.30
C GLU A 10 -17.52 22.40 -13.85
N SER A 11 -16.84 23.10 -12.93
CA SER A 11 -15.51 22.69 -12.47
C SER A 11 -15.53 21.39 -11.67
N LEU A 12 -16.60 21.14 -10.91
CA LEU A 12 -16.77 19.90 -10.15
C LEU A 12 -17.11 18.70 -11.04
N ILE A 13 -17.90 18.89 -12.10
CA ILE A 13 -18.17 17.84 -13.08
C ILE A 13 -16.89 17.46 -13.81
N GLU A 14 -16.08 18.44 -14.23
CA GLU A 14 -14.78 18.20 -14.86
C GLU A 14 -13.83 17.46 -13.92
N ARG A 15 -13.76 17.89 -12.65
CA ARG A 15 -12.98 17.21 -11.61
C ARG A 15 -13.41 15.75 -11.45
N ALA A 16 -14.72 15.48 -11.39
CA ALA A 16 -15.27 14.14 -11.27
C ALA A 16 -14.92 13.27 -12.49
N PHE A 17 -15.11 13.79 -13.69
CA PHE A 17 -14.89 13.06 -14.94
C PHE A 17 -13.46 12.56 -15.08
N TYR A 18 -12.46 13.39 -14.76
CA TYR A 18 -11.05 13.00 -14.86
C TYR A 18 -10.52 12.25 -13.64
N ALA A 19 -11.19 12.33 -12.49
CA ALA A 19 -10.77 11.65 -11.27
C ALA A 19 -11.26 10.20 -11.18
N ILE A 20 -12.45 9.93 -11.70
CA ILE A 20 -13.08 8.61 -11.64
C ILE A 20 -12.77 7.84 -12.94
N PRO A 21 -12.27 6.59 -12.86
CA PRO A 21 -12.08 5.73 -14.02
C PRO A 21 -13.35 5.68 -14.88
N ASN A 22 -13.19 5.49 -16.19
CA ASN A 22 -14.33 5.39 -17.08
C ASN A 22 -15.27 4.27 -16.63
N MET A 23 -16.52 4.65 -16.35
CA MET A 23 -17.64 3.77 -16.01
C MET A 23 -18.73 4.03 -17.04
N SER A 24 -19.46 2.98 -17.45
CA SER A 24 -20.59 3.09 -18.36
C SER A 24 -21.71 2.14 -17.94
N ASN A 25 -22.95 2.50 -18.26
CA ASN A 25 -24.10 1.60 -18.11
C ASN A 25 -24.20 0.60 -19.29
N ASP A 26 -25.20 -0.28 -19.23
CA ASP A 26 -25.48 -1.31 -20.24
C ASP A 26 -25.79 -0.73 -21.65
N GLU A 27 -26.16 0.54 -21.72
CA GLU A 27 -26.42 1.28 -22.97
C GLU A 27 -25.18 2.03 -23.50
N SER A 28 -24.00 1.77 -22.92
CA SER A 28 -22.74 2.43 -23.24
C SER A 28 -22.71 3.94 -22.95
N LEU A 29 -23.64 4.45 -22.14
CA LEU A 29 -23.58 5.82 -21.61
C LEU A 29 -22.55 5.87 -20.48
N TYR A 30 -21.60 6.79 -20.56
CA TYR A 30 -20.63 7.00 -19.49
C TYR A 30 -21.31 7.58 -18.24
N THR A 31 -20.93 7.13 -17.05
CA THR A 31 -21.57 7.51 -15.77
C THR A 31 -20.57 7.96 -14.69
N ASN A 32 -19.27 7.99 -15.01
CA ASN A 32 -18.19 8.31 -14.07
C ASN A 32 -18.25 9.74 -13.52
N ALA A 33 -18.62 10.74 -14.34
CA ALA A 33 -18.77 12.13 -13.88
C ALA A 33 -20.00 12.28 -12.99
N ILE A 34 -21.12 11.62 -13.34
CA ILE A 34 -22.35 11.62 -12.53
C ILE A 34 -22.05 11.03 -11.15
N TYR A 35 -21.36 9.89 -11.11
CA TYR A 35 -20.97 9.22 -9.88
C TYR A 35 -20.08 10.09 -8.98
N GLY A 36 -18.98 10.59 -9.54
CA GLY A 36 -18.02 11.40 -8.79
C GLY A 36 -18.62 12.72 -8.31
N PHE A 37 -19.39 13.41 -9.17
CA PHE A 37 -20.04 14.67 -8.83
C PHE A 37 -21.05 14.48 -7.69
N THR A 38 -21.96 13.50 -7.80
CA THR A 38 -22.98 13.28 -6.79
C THR A 38 -22.38 12.93 -5.43
N LYS A 39 -21.30 12.14 -5.37
CA LYS A 39 -20.58 11.87 -4.12
C LYS A 39 -19.99 13.14 -3.50
N MET A 40 -19.30 13.97 -4.30
CA MET A 40 -18.74 15.24 -3.80
C MET A 40 -19.84 16.17 -3.30
N PHE A 41 -20.87 16.39 -4.12
CA PHE A 41 -21.99 17.24 -3.77
C PHE A 41 -22.67 16.80 -2.47
N PHE A 42 -22.93 15.50 -2.31
CA PHE A 42 -23.61 14.98 -1.13
C PHE A 42 -22.75 15.08 0.13
N ALA A 43 -21.45 14.76 0.06
CA ALA A 43 -20.53 14.92 1.17
C ALA A 43 -20.50 16.39 1.67
N ILE A 44 -20.35 17.33 0.72
CA ILE A 44 -20.34 18.77 0.99
C ILE A 44 -21.68 19.23 1.58
N LYS A 45 -22.81 18.80 0.99
CA LYS A 45 -24.15 19.15 1.47
C LYS A 45 -24.38 18.62 2.90
N ASN A 46 -23.95 17.40 3.20
CA ASN A 46 -24.15 16.80 4.52
C ASN A 46 -23.29 17.44 5.61
N GLU A 47 -22.08 17.86 5.27
CA GLU A 47 -21.21 18.58 6.19
C GLU A 47 -21.77 19.97 6.52
N ILE A 48 -22.25 20.70 5.52
CA ILE A 48 -22.70 22.09 5.68
C ILE A 48 -24.11 22.19 6.25
N GLN A 49 -25.00 21.27 5.85
CA GLN A 49 -26.45 21.33 6.06
C GLN A 49 -27.02 22.70 5.63
N PRO A 50 -27.00 23.04 4.32
CA PRO A 50 -27.41 24.35 3.84
C PRO A 50 -28.94 24.51 3.79
N ASP A 51 -29.41 25.74 4.03
CA ASP A 51 -30.83 26.10 3.93
C ASP A 51 -31.24 26.39 2.47
N LEU A 52 -30.29 26.87 1.66
CA LEU A 52 -30.49 27.15 0.24
C LEU A 52 -29.30 26.63 -0.57
N ILE A 53 -29.58 26.02 -1.73
CA ILE A 53 -28.58 25.54 -2.67
C ILE A 53 -28.77 26.25 -4.00
N ALA A 54 -27.71 26.87 -4.51
CA ALA A 54 -27.64 27.45 -5.85
C ALA A 54 -26.57 26.70 -6.64
N ALA A 55 -26.89 26.23 -7.85
CA ALA A 55 -25.91 25.61 -8.73
C ALA A 55 -25.73 26.45 -9.99
N VAL A 56 -24.49 26.76 -10.33
CA VAL A 56 -24.14 27.59 -11.49
C VAL A 56 -23.57 26.69 -12.58
N LEU A 57 -24.14 26.77 -13.77
CA LEU A 57 -23.68 26.07 -14.98
C LEU A 57 -23.27 27.07 -16.07
N GLU A 58 -22.36 26.65 -16.93
CA GLU A 58 -21.85 27.46 -18.04
C GLU A 58 -22.90 27.55 -19.18
N GLY A 59 -23.29 28.77 -19.58
CA GLY A 59 -24.27 29.00 -20.66
C GLY A 59 -23.72 28.71 -22.07
N SER A 60 -24.57 28.33 -23.02
CA SER A 60 -24.20 27.81 -24.35
C SER A 60 -23.44 28.78 -25.27
N MET A 61 -23.58 30.10 -25.09
CA MET A 61 -22.90 31.11 -25.93
C MET A 61 -21.52 31.52 -25.41
N LYS A 62 -20.63 31.91 -26.34
CA LYS A 62 -19.31 32.48 -26.01
C LYS A 62 -19.47 33.80 -25.26
N THR A 63 -18.66 33.98 -24.21
CA THR A 63 -18.56 35.21 -23.41
C THR A 63 -17.53 36.18 -24.01
N TRP A 64 -17.47 37.41 -23.50
CA TRP A 64 -16.48 38.40 -23.93
C TRP A 64 -15.02 37.90 -23.77
N ARG A 65 -14.76 37.03 -22.77
CA ARG A 65 -13.43 36.44 -22.53
C ARG A 65 -12.94 35.55 -23.69
N HIS A 66 -13.86 34.89 -24.38
CA HIS A 66 -13.54 34.08 -25.55
C HIS A 66 -13.14 34.94 -26.77
N SER A 67 -13.65 36.17 -26.85
CA SER A 67 -13.26 37.14 -27.89
C SER A 67 -11.88 37.75 -27.62
N GLU A 68 -11.50 37.90 -26.35
CA GLU A 68 -10.22 38.49 -25.94
C GLU A 68 -9.08 37.45 -25.87
N CYS A 69 -9.40 36.16 -25.68
CA CYS A 69 -8.42 35.08 -25.60
C CYS A 69 -8.89 33.82 -26.35
N ASN A 70 -8.24 33.57 -27.49
CA ASN A 70 -8.33 32.29 -28.22
C ASN A 70 -7.65 31.20 -27.41
N GLY A 71 -8.39 30.55 -26.53
CA GLY A 71 -7.89 29.50 -25.63
C GLY A 71 -8.69 29.44 -24.33
N PHE A 72 -9.38 30.52 -23.97
CA PHE A 72 -10.10 30.64 -22.71
C PHE A 72 -11.20 29.57 -22.61
N LYS A 73 -11.08 28.69 -21.60
CA LYS A 73 -11.95 27.51 -21.40
C LYS A 73 -12.20 26.73 -22.72
N PHE A 74 -11.14 26.49 -23.52
CA PHE A 74 -11.18 25.76 -24.80
C PHE A 74 -11.56 24.26 -24.70
N THR A 75 -12.25 23.85 -23.65
CA THR A 75 -12.73 22.48 -23.46
C THR A 75 -14.02 22.20 -24.24
N ARG A 76 -14.76 23.23 -24.70
CA ARG A 76 -16.03 23.03 -25.46
C ARG A 76 -15.94 22.23 -26.75
N GLU A 77 -14.84 22.31 -27.48
CA GLU A 77 -14.67 21.62 -28.77
C GLU A 77 -13.83 20.33 -28.67
N ASN A 78 -13.15 20.09 -27.54
CA ASN A 78 -12.22 18.96 -27.37
C ASN A 78 -12.55 18.02 -26.19
N ALA A 79 -13.48 18.37 -25.29
CA ALA A 79 -13.89 17.43 -24.26
C ALA A 79 -14.59 16.22 -24.92
N PRO A 80 -14.33 14.99 -24.45
CA PRO A 80 -14.92 13.79 -25.04
C PRO A 80 -16.45 13.91 -25.09
N LYS A 81 -17.09 13.40 -26.15
CA LYS A 81 -18.57 13.36 -26.26
C LYS A 81 -19.22 12.80 -24.99
N ALA A 82 -18.58 11.81 -24.38
CA ALA A 82 -18.92 11.18 -23.11
C ALA A 82 -19.06 12.14 -21.91
N PHE A 83 -18.33 13.27 -21.91
CA PHE A 83 -18.43 14.30 -20.88
C PHE A 83 -19.75 15.09 -21.02
N TYR A 84 -20.12 15.48 -22.24
CA TYR A 84 -21.34 16.26 -22.49
C TYR A 84 -22.62 15.45 -22.27
N GLU A 85 -22.60 14.16 -22.59
CA GLU A 85 -23.75 13.26 -22.42
C GLU A 85 -24.18 13.12 -20.95
N GLN A 86 -23.27 13.37 -19.99
CA GLN A 86 -23.53 13.23 -18.55
C GLN A 86 -24.13 14.49 -17.91
N LYS A 87 -23.92 15.68 -18.49
CA LYS A 87 -24.35 16.96 -17.89
C LYS A 87 -25.86 17.10 -17.67
N PRO A 88 -26.74 16.68 -18.61
CA PRO A 88 -28.18 16.78 -18.41
C PRO A 88 -28.65 16.04 -17.14
N TYR A 89 -28.11 14.85 -16.88
CA TYR A 89 -28.41 14.07 -15.68
C TYR A 89 -27.96 14.77 -14.40
N ILE A 90 -26.78 15.41 -14.41
CA ILE A 90 -26.27 16.13 -13.24
C ILE A 90 -27.14 17.36 -12.93
N LYS A 91 -27.59 18.08 -13.96
CA LYS A 91 -28.55 19.18 -13.81
C LYS A 91 -29.87 18.68 -13.21
N GLU A 92 -30.38 17.56 -13.70
CA GLU A 92 -31.61 16.95 -13.19
C GLU A 92 -31.46 16.47 -11.74
N ILE A 93 -30.32 15.88 -11.37
CA ILE A 93 -30.00 15.49 -9.99
C ILE A 93 -30.00 16.71 -9.07
N LEU A 94 -29.30 17.78 -9.44
CA LEU A 94 -29.24 19.02 -8.66
C LEU A 94 -30.63 19.63 -8.45
N GLU A 95 -31.46 19.67 -9.50
CA GLU A 95 -32.84 20.13 -9.42
C GLU A 95 -33.68 19.29 -8.44
N ASN A 96 -33.56 17.96 -8.47
CA ASN A 96 -34.27 17.08 -7.54
C ASN A 96 -33.70 17.11 -6.10
N PHE A 97 -32.51 17.69 -5.90
CA PHE A 97 -31.96 18.07 -4.58
C PHE A 97 -32.36 19.47 -4.12
N SER A 98 -33.35 20.09 -4.75
CA SER A 98 -33.83 21.45 -4.49
C SER A 98 -32.81 22.55 -4.82
N ALA A 99 -31.78 22.28 -5.63
CA ALA A 99 -30.86 23.32 -6.06
C ALA A 99 -31.54 24.24 -7.09
N VAL A 100 -31.38 25.55 -6.92
CA VAL A 100 -31.78 26.53 -7.94
C VAL A 100 -30.68 26.61 -8.99
N ILE A 101 -31.03 26.32 -10.24
CA ILE A 101 -30.09 26.33 -11.35
C ILE A 101 -29.96 27.74 -11.94
N TYR A 102 -28.71 28.21 -12.04
CA TYR A 102 -28.33 29.46 -12.69
C TYR A 102 -27.47 29.17 -13.92
N GLU A 103 -28.00 29.50 -15.09
CA GLU A 103 -27.34 29.30 -16.39
C GLU A 103 -27.76 30.46 -17.30
N ARG A 104 -26.81 31.25 -17.80
CA ARG A 104 -27.12 32.43 -18.64
C ARG A 104 -26.12 32.59 -19.78
N ASP A 105 -26.65 32.64 -21.00
CA ASP A 105 -25.86 32.83 -22.21
C ASP A 105 -25.14 34.19 -22.20
N GLY A 106 -23.88 34.18 -22.62
CA GLY A 106 -23.05 35.38 -22.76
C GLY A 106 -22.39 35.88 -21.46
N ILE A 107 -22.71 35.25 -20.31
CA ILE A 107 -22.10 35.53 -19.00
C ILE A 107 -21.30 34.30 -18.55
N ASP A 108 -20.11 34.51 -17.98
CA ASP A 108 -19.27 33.42 -17.49
C ASP A 108 -19.82 32.85 -16.17
N ALA A 109 -19.75 31.53 -16.00
CA ALA A 109 -20.20 30.85 -14.78
C ALA A 109 -19.57 31.45 -13.50
N SER A 110 -18.29 31.85 -13.54
CA SER A 110 -17.60 32.43 -12.38
C SER A 110 -18.13 33.83 -12.03
N ASP A 111 -18.57 34.62 -13.01
CA ASP A 111 -19.21 35.93 -12.77
C ASP A 111 -20.64 35.78 -12.23
N LEU A 112 -21.38 34.81 -12.78
CA LEU A 112 -22.72 34.46 -12.33
C LEU A 112 -22.67 34.00 -10.86
N LEU A 113 -21.71 33.13 -10.52
CA LEU A 113 -21.45 32.68 -9.15
C LEU A 113 -21.11 33.86 -8.23
N ALA A 114 -20.19 34.72 -8.62
CA ALA A 114 -19.79 35.87 -7.83
C ALA A 114 -20.94 36.88 -7.62
N THR A 115 -21.85 37.00 -8.59
CA THR A 115 -23.08 37.80 -8.46
C THR A 115 -24.05 37.17 -7.45
N ILE A 116 -24.22 35.85 -7.45
CA ILE A 116 -25.05 35.14 -6.46
C ILE A 116 -24.46 35.24 -5.04
N VAL A 117 -23.13 35.18 -4.91
CA VAL A 117 -22.44 35.45 -3.63
C VAL A 117 -22.84 36.83 -3.10
N ASN A 118 -22.76 37.87 -3.94
CA ASN A 118 -23.13 39.23 -3.57
C ASN A 118 -24.61 39.36 -3.15
N GLU A 119 -25.53 38.70 -3.87
CA GLU A 119 -26.95 38.65 -3.50
C GLU A 119 -27.19 37.94 -2.15
N GLY A 120 -26.46 36.86 -1.86
CA GLY A 120 -26.48 36.19 -0.55
C GLY A 120 -25.96 37.09 0.58
N GLN A 121 -24.90 37.86 0.31
CA GLN A 121 -24.34 38.81 1.28
C GLN A 121 -25.32 39.93 1.61
N LYS A 122 -26.04 40.48 0.62
CA LYS A 122 -27.11 41.48 0.82
C LYS A 122 -28.22 40.95 1.73
N LYS A 123 -28.46 39.64 1.71
CA LYS A 123 -29.43 38.95 2.57
C LYS A 123 -28.84 38.47 3.92
N SER A 124 -27.59 38.82 4.23
CA SER A 124 -26.90 38.45 5.48
C SER A 124 -26.81 36.93 5.73
N MET A 125 -26.66 36.14 4.67
CA MET A 125 -26.49 34.69 4.75
C MET A 125 -25.02 34.30 5.01
N GLU A 126 -24.80 33.12 5.61
CA GLU A 126 -23.47 32.50 5.66
C GLU A 126 -23.23 31.75 4.33
N ILE A 127 -22.16 32.08 3.61
CA ILE A 127 -21.97 31.61 2.23
C ILE A 127 -20.88 30.55 2.14
N TYR A 128 -21.20 29.46 1.45
CA TYR A 128 -20.29 28.37 1.13
C TYR A 128 -20.20 28.23 -0.39
N ILE A 129 -19.00 28.19 -0.93
CA ILE A 129 -18.74 28.03 -2.38
C ILE A 129 -18.02 26.72 -2.61
N ALA A 130 -18.65 25.75 -3.27
CA ALA A 130 -18.03 24.47 -3.61
C ALA A 130 -17.48 24.52 -5.04
N THR A 131 -16.17 24.34 -5.22
CA THR A 131 -15.50 24.49 -6.52
C THR A 131 -14.20 23.69 -6.63
N ALA A 132 -13.82 23.31 -7.85
CA ALA A 132 -12.48 22.82 -8.19
C ALA A 132 -11.60 23.90 -8.87
N ASP A 133 -12.12 25.11 -9.06
CA ASP A 133 -11.41 26.26 -9.60
C ASP A 133 -10.73 27.05 -8.48
N LYS A 134 -9.39 27.05 -8.52
CA LYS A 134 -8.55 27.73 -7.52
C LYS A 134 -8.68 29.25 -7.59
N THR A 135 -9.10 29.81 -8.72
CA THR A 135 -9.25 31.26 -8.88
C THR A 135 -10.41 31.83 -8.06
N LEU A 136 -11.39 30.99 -7.69
CA LEU A 136 -12.51 31.40 -6.83
C LEU A 136 -12.13 31.54 -5.35
N LEU A 137 -10.91 31.13 -4.95
CA LEU A 137 -10.36 31.47 -3.63
C LEU A 137 -10.28 32.98 -3.41
N GLN A 138 -10.29 33.79 -4.47
CA GLN A 138 -10.36 35.26 -4.39
C GLN A 138 -11.61 35.78 -3.66
N LEU A 139 -12.65 34.95 -3.54
CA LEU A 139 -13.91 35.27 -2.88
C LEU A 139 -13.92 34.91 -1.39
N SER A 140 -12.90 34.22 -0.88
CA SER A 140 -12.79 33.88 0.54
C SER A 140 -12.78 35.15 1.38
N ASP A 141 -13.64 35.18 2.40
CA ASP A 141 -13.77 36.31 3.33
C ASP A 141 -14.15 35.77 4.72
N ASP A 142 -14.41 36.63 5.70
CA ASP A 142 -14.82 36.22 7.04
C ASP A 142 -16.21 35.52 7.04
N ASN A 143 -17.08 35.93 6.10
CA ASN A 143 -18.44 35.39 5.94
C ASN A 143 -18.61 34.47 4.70
N ILE A 144 -17.52 34.21 3.97
CA ILE A 144 -17.52 33.36 2.77
C ILE A 144 -16.47 32.27 2.94
N LYS A 145 -16.92 31.01 2.94
CA LYS A 145 -16.05 29.83 2.96
C LYS A 145 -16.01 29.18 1.59
N VAL A 146 -14.83 29.06 1.01
CA VAL A 146 -14.62 28.36 -0.26
C VAL A 146 -14.16 26.93 0.02
N ILE A 147 -14.97 25.96 -0.36
CA ILE A 147 -14.73 24.53 -0.26
C ILE A 147 -14.07 24.09 -1.57
N TYR A 148 -12.74 24.01 -1.52
CA TYR A 148 -11.90 23.75 -2.66
C TYR A 148 -11.54 22.26 -2.76
N VAL A 149 -11.89 21.64 -3.89
CA VAL A 149 -11.53 20.25 -4.20
C VAL A 149 -10.16 20.22 -4.89
N GLN A 150 -9.11 19.92 -4.12
CA GLN A 150 -7.72 20.03 -4.57
C GLN A 150 -7.36 18.97 -5.61
N SER A 151 -7.78 17.72 -5.40
CA SER A 151 -7.46 16.57 -6.26
C SER A 151 -8.41 15.41 -6.00
N GLY A 152 -8.67 14.59 -7.03
CA GLY A 152 -9.63 13.50 -6.92
C GLY A 152 -11.03 14.00 -6.54
N ILE A 153 -11.76 13.21 -5.75
CA ILE A 153 -13.09 13.56 -5.22
C ILE A 153 -13.14 13.67 -3.67
N ASN A 154 -12.09 13.22 -2.96
CA ASN A 154 -12.09 13.15 -1.49
C ASN A 154 -11.18 14.20 -0.82
N ASN A 155 -10.25 14.81 -1.56
CA ASN A 155 -9.33 15.80 -1.00
C ASN A 155 -9.93 17.20 -1.05
N ILE A 156 -10.70 17.54 -0.02
CA ILE A 156 -11.45 18.78 0.11
C ILE A 156 -10.81 19.65 1.19
N LYS A 157 -10.67 20.95 0.93
CA LYS A 157 -10.16 21.93 1.90
C LYS A 157 -11.03 23.17 1.93
N SER A 158 -11.40 23.62 3.13
CA SER A 158 -12.21 24.82 3.34
C SER A 158 -11.34 26.05 3.61
N TYR A 159 -11.59 27.13 2.87
CA TYR A 159 -10.87 28.40 2.95
C TYR A 159 -11.80 29.54 3.35
N ASN A 160 -11.59 30.09 4.54
CA ASN A 160 -12.00 31.45 4.88
C ASN A 160 -10.78 32.39 4.79
N LYS A 161 -10.97 33.68 5.05
CA LYS A 161 -9.89 34.67 5.03
C LYS A 161 -8.67 34.26 5.87
N THR A 162 -8.89 33.86 7.12
CA THR A 162 -7.82 33.49 8.05
C THR A 162 -7.00 32.30 7.54
N VAL A 163 -7.66 31.20 7.19
CA VAL A 163 -7.00 29.98 6.68
C VAL A 163 -6.25 30.28 5.38
N PHE A 164 -6.82 31.14 4.53
CA PHE A 164 -6.16 31.55 3.29
C PHE A 164 -4.86 32.31 3.56
N ILE A 165 -4.89 33.31 4.46
CA ILE A 165 -3.71 34.11 4.81
C ILE A 165 -2.62 33.24 5.49
N GLU A 166 -3.00 32.31 6.36
CA GLU A 166 -2.06 31.39 7.00
C GLU A 166 -1.30 30.53 5.99
N GLU A 167 -1.96 30.07 4.93
CA GLU A 167 -1.34 29.22 3.91
C GLU A 167 -0.56 30.00 2.85
N TYR A 168 -1.16 31.05 2.30
CA TYR A 168 -0.60 31.77 1.15
C TYR A 168 0.17 33.04 1.54
N GLY A 169 -0.05 33.59 2.74
CA GLY A 169 0.66 34.74 3.27
C GLY A 169 0.35 36.06 2.56
N ILE A 170 -0.78 36.13 1.84
CA ILE A 170 -1.34 37.29 1.12
C ILE A 170 -2.86 37.32 1.32
N GLU A 171 -3.51 38.45 1.01
CA GLU A 171 -4.97 38.58 1.07
C GLU A 171 -5.64 37.78 -0.07
N PRO A 172 -6.86 37.22 0.14
CA PRO A 172 -7.58 36.47 -0.90
C PRO A 172 -7.70 37.21 -2.24
N VAL A 173 -8.00 38.51 -2.21
CA VAL A 173 -8.15 39.34 -3.42
C VAL A 173 -6.84 39.43 -4.22
N GLN A 174 -5.68 39.33 -3.57
CA GLN A 174 -4.37 39.38 -4.22
C GLN A 174 -4.01 38.05 -4.91
N TYR A 175 -4.80 36.99 -4.72
CA TYR A 175 -4.54 35.70 -5.33
C TYR A 175 -4.66 35.74 -6.85
N ILE A 176 -5.49 36.64 -7.40
CA ILE A 176 -5.60 36.86 -8.84
C ILE A 176 -4.27 37.33 -9.44
N ASP A 177 -3.48 38.11 -8.69
CA ASP A 177 -2.16 38.56 -9.13
C ASP A 177 -1.19 37.38 -9.23
N VAL A 178 -1.30 36.41 -8.31
CA VAL A 178 -0.52 35.17 -8.33
C VAL A 178 -0.90 34.31 -9.54
N GLU A 179 -2.19 34.02 -9.71
CA GLU A 179 -2.69 33.20 -10.81
C GLU A 179 -2.46 33.84 -12.18
N SER A 180 -2.45 35.17 -12.28
CA SER A 180 -2.13 35.88 -13.53
C SER A 180 -0.70 35.60 -14.03
N LEU A 181 0.23 35.38 -13.10
CA LEU A 181 1.64 35.06 -13.37
C LEU A 181 1.86 33.55 -13.55
N VAL A 182 1.14 32.71 -12.81
CA VAL A 182 1.31 31.24 -12.81
C VAL A 182 0.55 30.59 -13.97
N GLY A 183 -0.57 31.18 -14.38
CA GLY A 183 -1.54 30.58 -15.29
C GLY A 183 -2.60 29.77 -14.53
N SER A 184 -3.70 29.47 -15.21
CA SER A 184 -4.83 28.71 -14.67
C SER A 184 -5.21 27.58 -15.61
N ASN A 185 -5.09 26.34 -15.12
CA ASN A 185 -5.47 25.16 -15.89
C ASN A 185 -6.99 25.10 -16.13
N CYS A 186 -7.80 25.54 -15.16
CA CYS A 186 -9.26 25.55 -15.27
C CYS A 186 -9.74 26.46 -16.40
N HIS A 187 -9.08 27.61 -16.57
CA HIS A 187 -9.39 28.58 -17.62
C HIS A 187 -8.58 28.36 -18.90
N SER A 188 -7.70 27.34 -18.94
CA SER A 188 -6.73 27.12 -20.02
C SER A 188 -5.88 28.37 -20.34
N ILE A 189 -5.46 29.08 -19.29
CA ILE A 189 -4.64 30.29 -19.37
C ILE A 189 -3.19 29.93 -19.06
N ASP A 190 -2.30 30.14 -20.03
CA ASP A 190 -0.87 29.96 -19.82
C ASP A 190 -0.28 31.07 -18.96
N GLY A 191 0.55 30.70 -17.99
CA GLY A 191 1.32 31.62 -17.16
C GLY A 191 2.49 32.28 -17.87
N VAL A 192 3.25 33.04 -17.10
CA VAL A 192 4.54 33.60 -17.48
C VAL A 192 5.60 32.50 -17.31
N ASN A 193 6.17 32.07 -18.43
CA ASN A 193 7.21 31.03 -18.43
C ASN A 193 8.31 31.37 -17.42
N THR A 194 8.73 30.37 -16.64
CA THR A 194 9.74 30.46 -15.56
C THR A 194 9.28 31.02 -14.21
N ILE A 195 8.04 31.50 -14.08
CA ILE A 195 7.46 31.91 -12.80
C ILE A 195 6.53 30.82 -12.29
N GLY A 196 6.91 30.17 -11.18
CA GLY A 196 6.04 29.23 -10.48
C GLY A 196 5.35 29.85 -9.27
N GLU A 197 4.38 29.15 -8.69
CA GLU A 197 3.52 29.63 -7.59
C GLU A 197 4.30 30.25 -6.42
N LYS A 198 5.38 29.61 -5.95
CA LYS A 198 6.21 30.16 -4.86
C LYS A 198 6.86 31.50 -5.21
N THR A 199 7.30 31.66 -6.46
CA THR A 199 7.93 32.88 -6.94
C THR A 199 6.88 33.98 -7.09
N ALA A 200 5.71 33.65 -7.66
CA ALA A 200 4.60 34.58 -7.78
C ALA A 200 4.10 35.07 -6.40
N LEU A 201 3.89 34.17 -5.45
CA LEU A 201 3.53 34.50 -4.06
C LEU A 201 4.56 35.44 -3.41
N SER A 202 5.86 35.15 -3.57
CA SER A 202 6.92 36.00 -3.04
C SER A 202 6.90 37.41 -3.64
N LEU A 203 6.61 37.54 -4.94
CA LEU A 203 6.55 38.82 -5.62
C LEU A 203 5.33 39.62 -5.15
N VAL A 204 4.15 39.01 -5.15
CA VAL A 204 2.90 39.66 -4.70
C VAL A 204 3.00 40.08 -3.23
N LYS A 205 3.60 39.24 -2.37
CA LYS A 205 3.85 39.60 -0.96
C LYS A 205 4.80 40.79 -0.80
N THR A 206 5.73 40.98 -1.72
CA THR A 206 6.73 42.06 -1.65
C THR A 206 6.21 43.36 -2.23
N TYR A 207 5.51 43.31 -3.36
CA TYR A 207 5.13 44.47 -4.16
C TYR A 207 3.64 44.81 -4.07
N GLY A 208 2.80 43.92 -3.56
CA GLY A 208 1.37 44.16 -3.31
C GLY A 208 0.46 43.71 -4.45
N SER A 209 0.71 44.17 -5.69
CA SER A 209 -0.14 43.89 -6.85
C SER A 209 0.68 43.54 -8.11
N LEU A 210 0.04 42.96 -9.13
CA LEU A 210 0.68 42.72 -10.43
C LEU A 210 1.21 44.02 -11.06
N GLU A 211 0.43 45.10 -10.99
CA GLU A 211 0.79 46.40 -11.54
C GLU A 211 2.04 46.94 -10.84
N ASP A 212 2.10 46.86 -9.52
CA ASP A 212 3.27 47.28 -8.73
C ASP A 212 4.51 46.43 -9.05
N ILE A 213 4.35 45.12 -9.29
CA ILE A 213 5.44 44.23 -9.73
C ILE A 213 5.99 44.67 -11.09
N ILE A 214 5.11 45.04 -12.02
CA ILE A 214 5.49 45.47 -13.37
C ILE A 214 6.19 46.84 -13.33
N GLU A 215 5.64 47.81 -12.58
CA GLU A 215 6.19 49.15 -12.41
C GLU A 215 7.55 49.15 -11.71
N ASN A 216 7.74 48.23 -10.76
CA ASN A 216 8.99 48.11 -9.98
C ASN A 216 9.90 46.95 -10.45
N SER A 217 9.69 46.44 -11.67
CA SER A 217 10.42 45.29 -12.21
C SER A 217 11.95 45.43 -12.15
N GLU A 218 12.47 46.66 -12.30
CA GLU A 218 13.91 46.96 -12.18
C GLU A 218 14.52 46.60 -10.81
N LYS A 219 13.71 46.62 -9.74
CA LYS A 219 14.14 46.30 -8.36
C LYS A 219 14.20 44.80 -8.07
N ILE A 220 13.80 43.94 -9.01
CA ILE A 220 13.80 42.49 -8.84
C ILE A 220 15.23 41.95 -9.02
N ASN A 221 15.82 41.37 -7.96
CA ASN A 221 17.23 40.94 -7.94
C ASN A 221 17.61 39.87 -8.99
N SER A 222 16.66 39.00 -9.36
CA SER A 222 16.90 37.95 -10.34
C SER A 222 16.71 38.47 -11.76
N SER A 223 17.80 38.55 -12.52
CA SER A 223 17.79 38.99 -13.92
C SER A 223 16.87 38.13 -14.81
N ARG A 224 16.78 36.83 -14.51
CA ARG A 224 15.88 35.89 -15.22
C ARG A 224 14.40 36.19 -14.97
N ILE A 225 14.03 36.43 -13.71
CA ILE A 225 12.64 36.72 -13.33
C ILE A 225 12.23 38.11 -13.82
N ARG A 226 13.12 39.09 -13.68
CA ARG A 226 12.93 40.45 -14.19
C ARG A 226 12.59 40.42 -15.68
N LYS A 227 13.45 39.77 -16.48
CA LYS A 227 13.24 39.65 -17.93
C LYS A 227 11.94 38.92 -18.27
N ALA A 228 11.59 37.87 -17.54
CA ALA A 228 10.33 37.15 -17.76
C ALA A 228 9.09 38.03 -17.54
N ILE A 229 9.10 38.88 -16.50
CA ILE A 229 8.02 39.84 -16.23
C ILE A 229 8.00 40.94 -17.31
N GLU A 230 9.16 41.46 -17.69
CA GLU A 230 9.29 42.52 -18.69
C GLU A 230 8.81 42.08 -20.08
N ASP A 231 9.17 40.87 -20.49
CA ASP A 231 8.82 40.30 -21.79
C ASP A 231 7.33 39.87 -21.86
N ASN A 232 6.63 39.76 -20.72
CA ASN A 232 5.25 39.23 -20.65
C ASN A 232 4.26 40.16 -19.93
N LYS A 233 4.54 41.46 -19.81
CA LYS A 233 3.69 42.44 -19.10
C LYS A 233 2.24 42.43 -19.58
N GLU A 234 2.04 42.57 -20.89
CA GLU A 234 0.71 42.62 -21.51
C GLU A 234 -0.07 41.31 -21.31
N LYS A 235 0.63 40.18 -21.39
CA LYS A 235 0.04 38.85 -21.16
C LYS A 235 -0.43 38.70 -19.71
N ALA A 236 0.39 39.07 -18.73
CA ALA A 236 0.02 38.96 -17.33
C ALA A 236 -1.18 39.87 -16.98
N LEU A 237 -1.22 41.10 -17.52
CA LEU A 237 -2.35 42.01 -17.34
C LEU A 237 -3.64 41.46 -17.98
N LEU A 238 -3.53 40.88 -19.18
CA LEU A 238 -4.65 40.20 -19.83
C LEU A 238 -5.13 38.99 -19.00
N ASN A 239 -4.22 38.15 -18.50
CA ASN A 239 -4.54 37.02 -17.65
C ASN A 239 -5.29 37.47 -16.38
N LYS A 240 -4.82 38.54 -15.72
CA LYS A 240 -5.50 39.12 -14.55
C LYS A 240 -6.92 39.59 -14.90
N LYS A 241 -7.10 40.30 -16.02
CA LYS A 241 -8.40 40.73 -16.53
C LYS A 241 -9.35 39.54 -16.78
N LEU A 242 -8.84 38.44 -17.35
CA LEU A 242 -9.63 37.24 -17.64
C LEU A 242 -10.05 36.49 -16.37
N ILE A 243 -9.17 36.40 -15.36
CA ILE A 243 -9.42 35.63 -14.13
C ILE A 243 -10.23 36.43 -13.08
N THR A 244 -10.27 37.76 -13.20
CA THR A 244 -11.06 38.61 -12.30
C THR A 244 -12.55 38.38 -12.55
N VAL A 245 -13.30 38.10 -11.48
CA VAL A 245 -14.75 37.86 -11.54
C VAL A 245 -15.55 39.15 -11.33
N ASN A 246 -16.61 39.33 -12.10
CA ASN A 246 -17.58 40.41 -11.92
C ASN A 246 -18.65 39.99 -10.89
N LYS A 247 -18.90 40.84 -9.89
CA LYS A 247 -19.83 40.58 -8.77
C LYS A 247 -21.22 41.20 -8.96
N ASN A 248 -21.45 41.94 -10.06
CA ASN A 248 -22.65 42.75 -10.25
C ASN A 248 -23.22 42.62 -11.68
N GLU A 249 -23.59 41.41 -12.08
CA GLU A 249 -24.29 41.20 -13.35
C GLU A 249 -25.79 41.59 -13.22
N GLU A 250 -26.29 42.40 -14.16
CA GLU A 250 -27.66 42.93 -14.09
C GLU A 250 -28.74 41.86 -14.33
N GLY A 251 -29.83 41.95 -13.57
CA GLY A 251 -31.00 41.07 -13.74
C GLY A 251 -30.84 39.67 -13.12
N ILE A 252 -29.84 39.46 -12.27
CA ILE A 252 -29.62 38.20 -11.53
C ILE A 252 -29.95 38.44 -10.06
N THR A 253 -30.87 37.65 -9.52
CA THR A 253 -31.26 37.72 -8.12
C THR A 253 -31.26 36.33 -7.49
N LEU A 254 -30.98 36.26 -6.19
CA LEU A 254 -31.05 35.01 -5.43
C LEU A 254 -32.51 34.62 -5.20
N VAL A 255 -32.94 33.55 -5.85
CA VAL A 255 -34.28 32.96 -5.74
C VAL A 255 -34.25 31.97 -4.59
N THR A 256 -35.28 32.01 -3.74
CA THR A 256 -35.36 31.18 -2.52
C THR A 256 -36.32 29.99 -2.66
N ASN A 257 -37.04 29.87 -3.78
CA ASN A 257 -38.02 28.81 -4.03
C ASN A 257 -37.61 27.99 -5.25
N GLY A 258 -36.89 26.88 -5.03
CA GLY A 258 -36.54 25.88 -6.05
C GLY A 258 -37.60 24.78 -6.19
N LYS A 259 -37.29 23.73 -6.97
CA LYS A 259 -38.06 22.47 -6.92
C LYS A 259 -37.95 21.87 -5.52
N ASN A 260 -38.97 21.13 -5.10
CA ASN A 260 -38.90 20.38 -3.84
C ASN A 260 -38.00 19.16 -4.00
N TYR A 261 -37.39 18.73 -2.89
CA TYR A 261 -36.60 17.51 -2.83
C TYR A 261 -37.47 16.33 -3.28
N ASN A 262 -37.03 15.63 -4.33
CA ASN A 262 -37.78 14.53 -4.92
C ASN A 262 -36.96 13.23 -4.86
N PRO A 263 -37.06 12.46 -3.76
CA PRO A 263 -36.31 11.23 -3.58
C PRO A 263 -36.70 10.15 -4.61
N GLU A 264 -37.96 10.10 -5.04
CA GLU A 264 -38.45 9.09 -5.99
C GLU A 264 -37.83 9.26 -7.38
N GLU A 265 -37.75 10.49 -7.89
CA GLU A 265 -37.12 10.75 -9.19
C GLU A 265 -35.60 10.56 -9.12
N LEU A 266 -34.96 10.91 -7.99
CA LEU A 266 -33.54 10.60 -7.77
C LEU A 266 -33.29 9.10 -7.79
N MET A 267 -34.13 8.30 -7.11
CA MET A 267 -34.02 6.84 -7.14
C MET A 267 -34.13 6.30 -8.57
N LYS A 268 -35.10 6.81 -9.33
CA LYS A 268 -35.32 6.42 -10.73
C LYS A 268 -34.10 6.74 -11.60
N ILE A 269 -33.59 7.98 -11.52
CA ILE A 269 -32.39 8.41 -12.25
C ILE A 269 -31.20 7.50 -11.92
N PHE A 270 -30.94 7.21 -10.64
CA PHE A 270 -29.80 6.37 -10.27
C PHE A 270 -29.96 4.91 -10.69
N LYS A 271 -31.17 4.34 -10.63
CA LYS A 271 -31.43 2.98 -11.14
C LYS A 271 -31.29 2.88 -12.65
N ASP A 272 -31.83 3.85 -13.38
CA ASP A 272 -31.75 3.91 -14.85
C ASP A 272 -30.29 4.02 -15.30
N LEU A 273 -29.48 4.76 -14.55
CA LEU A 273 -28.03 4.90 -14.77
C LEU A 273 -27.19 3.75 -14.18
N LYS A 274 -27.81 2.76 -13.52
CA LYS A 274 -27.13 1.65 -12.80
C LYS A 274 -26.15 2.12 -11.71
N LEU A 275 -26.38 3.30 -11.15
CA LEU A 275 -25.59 3.87 -10.06
C LEU A 275 -26.18 3.51 -8.68
N ASN A 276 -26.45 2.22 -8.45
CA ASN A 276 -27.13 1.74 -7.25
C ASN A 276 -26.37 2.08 -5.96
N SER A 277 -25.04 2.15 -6.00
CA SER A 277 -24.23 2.58 -4.85
C SER A 277 -24.47 4.04 -4.45
N LEU A 278 -25.06 4.88 -5.31
CA LEU A 278 -25.50 6.23 -4.92
C LEU A 278 -26.82 6.20 -4.16
N LEU A 279 -27.70 5.22 -4.41
CA LEU A 279 -28.95 5.06 -3.65
C LEU A 279 -28.65 4.87 -2.16
N GLU A 280 -27.69 4.01 -1.86
CA GLU A 280 -27.25 3.68 -0.50
C GLU A 280 -26.56 4.88 0.17
N VAL A 281 -25.65 5.57 -0.56
CA VAL A 281 -25.00 6.79 -0.05
C VAL A 281 -26.02 7.86 0.29
N LEU A 282 -27.09 7.98 -0.49
CA LEU A 282 -28.10 9.02 -0.34
C LEU A 282 -29.25 8.64 0.61
N GLY A 283 -29.25 7.41 1.16
CA GLY A 283 -30.36 6.89 1.98
C GLY A 283 -31.67 6.77 1.19
N LEU A 284 -31.58 6.54 -0.12
CA LEU A 284 -32.68 6.47 -1.08
C LEU A 284 -32.91 5.00 -1.49
N GLU A 285 -33.40 4.18 -0.58
CA GLU A 285 -33.78 2.78 -0.87
C GLU A 285 -35.23 2.67 -1.36
N ASP A 286 -35.48 1.70 -2.25
CA ASP A 286 -36.81 1.35 -2.75
C ASP A 286 -37.76 0.98 -1.61
N VAL A 287 -38.90 1.68 -1.53
CA VAL A 287 -40.02 1.35 -0.64
C VAL A 287 -40.91 0.23 -1.20
N ASP A 288 -40.58 -0.34 -2.36
CA ASP A 288 -41.27 -1.53 -2.90
C ASP A 288 -40.36 -2.78 -2.93
N GLY A 289 -40.49 -3.59 -1.90
CA GLY A 289 -40.83 -4.99 -2.14
C GLY A 289 -39.71 -5.99 -2.45
N LYS A 290 -38.55 -5.86 -1.83
CA LYS A 290 -37.96 -7.02 -1.14
C LYS A 290 -37.65 -6.60 0.27
N THR A 291 -38.59 -6.91 1.15
CA THR A 291 -38.31 -7.19 2.55
C THR A 291 -36.98 -7.92 2.59
N SER A 292 -35.90 -7.26 3.01
CA SER A 292 -34.97 -7.95 3.86
C SER A 292 -35.89 -8.46 4.97
N VAL A 293 -36.17 -9.76 4.92
CA VAL A 293 -36.44 -10.44 6.18
C VAL A 293 -35.24 -10.00 7.01
N GLU A 294 -35.48 -9.16 8.03
CA GLU A 294 -34.54 -9.06 9.14
C GLU A 294 -34.46 -10.50 9.65
N GLU A 295 -33.56 -11.30 9.05
CA GLU A 295 -33.19 -12.58 9.61
C GLU A 295 -32.64 -12.21 10.98
N VAL A 296 -33.43 -12.57 12.00
CA VAL A 296 -33.13 -12.27 13.38
C VAL A 296 -31.79 -12.93 13.69
N ILE A 297 -30.73 -12.12 13.79
CA ILE A 297 -29.44 -12.59 14.28
C ILE A 297 -29.68 -13.08 15.70
N LYS A 298 -29.54 -14.39 15.91
CA LYS A 298 -29.68 -14.96 17.26
C LYS A 298 -28.44 -14.59 18.04
N VAL A 299 -28.59 -13.70 19.02
CA VAL A 299 -27.53 -13.42 20.00
C VAL A 299 -27.51 -14.55 21.02
N ILE A 300 -26.35 -15.18 21.18
CA ILE A 300 -26.13 -16.30 22.09
C ILE A 300 -25.11 -15.85 23.14
N ASP A 301 -25.57 -15.72 24.37
CA ASP A 301 -24.80 -15.28 25.53
C ASP A 301 -24.82 -16.27 26.70
N ASN A 302 -25.57 -17.37 26.59
CA ASN A 302 -25.71 -18.42 27.61
C ASN A 302 -25.40 -19.83 27.04
N ILE A 303 -25.06 -20.76 27.94
CA ILE A 303 -24.52 -22.07 27.57
C ILE A 303 -25.58 -23.00 26.95
N GLU A 304 -26.84 -22.91 27.41
CA GLU A 304 -27.94 -23.72 26.88
C GLU A 304 -28.24 -23.38 25.42
N ASP A 305 -28.38 -22.09 25.11
CA ASP A 305 -28.60 -21.62 23.74
C ASP A 305 -27.42 -21.95 22.83
N PHE A 306 -26.19 -21.84 23.35
CA PHE A 306 -24.98 -22.20 22.61
C PHE A 306 -24.96 -23.68 22.22
N LYS A 307 -25.29 -24.55 23.18
CA LYS A 307 -25.37 -25.99 22.96
C LYS A 307 -26.48 -26.39 22.02
N GLU A 308 -27.63 -25.71 22.07
CA GLU A 308 -28.74 -25.97 21.16
C GLU A 308 -28.40 -25.55 19.73
N PHE A 309 -27.84 -24.35 19.56
CA PHE A 309 -27.44 -23.83 18.26
C PHE A 309 -26.38 -24.71 17.58
N MET A 310 -25.35 -25.16 18.31
CA MET A 310 -24.32 -26.02 17.73
C MET A 310 -24.84 -27.35 17.17
N LYS A 311 -26.00 -27.83 17.65
CA LYS A 311 -26.65 -29.04 17.12
C LYS A 311 -27.42 -28.81 15.81
N THR A 312 -27.77 -27.57 15.48
CA THR A 312 -28.53 -27.25 14.25
C THR A 312 -27.63 -27.11 13.04
N LEU A 313 -26.33 -26.85 13.24
CA LEU A 313 -25.33 -26.66 12.19
C LEU A 313 -25.10 -27.96 11.40
N LYS A 314 -25.13 -27.87 10.06
CA LYS A 314 -24.99 -29.01 9.15
C LYS A 314 -24.15 -28.65 7.93
N GLU A 315 -23.46 -29.66 7.39
CA GLU A 315 -22.70 -29.68 6.11
C GLU A 315 -21.62 -28.61 5.92
N ARG A 316 -22.00 -27.33 5.80
CA ARG A 316 -21.07 -26.21 5.61
C ARG A 316 -21.51 -24.98 6.39
N VAL A 317 -20.56 -24.37 7.09
CA VAL A 317 -20.75 -23.16 7.89
C VAL A 317 -19.76 -22.08 7.46
N TYR A 318 -20.18 -20.83 7.63
CA TYR A 318 -19.40 -19.63 7.33
C TYR A 318 -19.11 -18.89 8.63
N ILE A 319 -17.84 -18.61 8.90
CA ILE A 319 -17.37 -18.12 10.19
C ILE A 319 -16.65 -16.78 10.02
N GLY A 320 -17.10 -15.78 10.78
CA GLY A 320 -16.40 -14.53 11.04
C GLY A 320 -16.20 -14.39 12.55
N TYR A 321 -15.29 -13.53 12.98
CA TYR A 321 -15.00 -13.37 14.40
C TYR A 321 -14.42 -11.99 14.71
N GLU A 322 -14.49 -11.62 15.98
CA GLU A 322 -13.81 -10.47 16.56
C GLU A 322 -12.81 -10.95 17.61
N SER A 323 -11.62 -10.38 17.62
CA SER A 323 -10.55 -10.74 18.55
C SER A 323 -9.95 -9.51 19.21
N SER A 324 -9.45 -9.70 20.43
CA SER A 324 -8.66 -8.69 21.14
C SER A 324 -7.22 -9.16 21.31
N ASN A 325 -6.30 -8.21 21.44
CA ASN A 325 -4.88 -8.46 21.73
C ASN A 325 -4.20 -9.43 20.76
N SER A 326 -4.54 -9.39 19.47
CA SER A 326 -4.03 -10.30 18.43
C SER A 326 -2.51 -10.31 18.27
N ASN A 327 -1.82 -9.26 18.74
CA ASN A 327 -0.37 -9.13 18.65
C ASN A 327 0.40 -9.83 19.79
N VAL A 328 -0.27 -10.40 20.79
CA VAL A 328 0.38 -11.07 21.94
C VAL A 328 -0.28 -12.41 22.19
N TYR A 329 0.43 -13.50 21.96
CA TYR A 329 -0.11 -14.86 22.02
C TYR A 329 -0.74 -15.21 23.38
N SER A 330 -0.11 -14.86 24.50
CA SER A 330 -0.69 -15.12 25.82
C SER A 330 -2.01 -14.38 26.07
N LYS A 331 -2.23 -13.24 25.38
CA LYS A 331 -3.37 -12.34 25.58
C LYS A 331 -4.43 -12.43 24.49
N ILE A 332 -4.12 -13.00 23.33
CA ILE A 332 -5.11 -13.13 22.25
C ILE A 332 -6.34 -13.88 22.77
N LYS A 333 -7.51 -13.32 22.48
CA LYS A 333 -8.82 -13.84 22.83
C LYS A 333 -9.79 -13.60 21.68
N ILE A 334 -10.70 -14.56 21.49
CA ILE A 334 -11.84 -14.38 20.60
C ILE A 334 -12.99 -13.89 21.46
N GLU A 335 -13.45 -12.68 21.16
CA GLU A 335 -14.51 -12.03 21.93
C GLU A 335 -15.88 -12.52 21.43
N THR A 336 -16.05 -12.55 20.10
CA THR A 336 -17.30 -12.93 19.44
C THR A 336 -17.03 -13.80 18.23
N ILE A 337 -17.85 -14.84 18.03
CA ILE A 337 -17.90 -15.62 16.78
C ILE A 337 -19.25 -15.41 16.11
N TYR A 338 -19.22 -15.16 14.81
CA TYR A 338 -20.38 -15.08 13.94
C TYR A 338 -20.44 -16.33 13.08
N ILE A 339 -21.56 -17.04 13.11
CA ILE A 339 -21.78 -18.25 12.30
C ILE A 339 -23.00 -18.06 11.42
N TYR A 340 -22.82 -18.28 10.13
CA TYR A 340 -23.90 -18.37 9.15
C TYR A 340 -23.97 -19.78 8.55
N SER A 341 -25.16 -20.37 8.51
CA SER A 341 -25.38 -21.73 7.99
C SER A 341 -26.82 -21.89 7.50
N GLY A 342 -27.00 -22.21 6.21
CA GLY A 342 -28.31 -22.29 5.58
C GLY A 342 -28.96 -20.91 5.52
N GLU A 343 -29.84 -20.62 6.48
CA GLU A 343 -30.51 -19.32 6.69
C GLU A 343 -30.42 -18.87 8.16
N GLN A 344 -29.61 -19.55 8.97
CA GLN A 344 -29.41 -19.22 10.38
C GLN A 344 -28.15 -18.36 10.53
N CYS A 345 -28.30 -17.21 11.17
CA CYS A 345 -27.19 -16.36 11.58
C CYS A 345 -27.17 -16.24 13.11
N ALA A 346 -26.03 -16.53 13.73
CA ALA A 346 -25.85 -16.34 15.17
C ALA A 346 -24.60 -15.51 15.48
N GLU A 347 -24.74 -14.67 16.49
CA GLU A 347 -23.68 -13.92 17.14
C GLU A 347 -23.44 -14.55 18.52
N ILE A 348 -22.29 -15.19 18.70
CA ILE A 348 -21.94 -15.92 19.92
C ILE A 348 -20.93 -15.11 20.70
N ASN A 349 -21.33 -14.57 21.84
CA ASN A 349 -20.45 -13.81 22.73
C ASN A 349 -19.59 -14.80 23.55
N LEU A 350 -18.42 -15.13 23.01
CA LEU A 350 -17.49 -16.03 23.67
C LEU A 350 -16.89 -15.43 24.93
N ALA A 351 -16.68 -14.11 24.99
CA ALA A 351 -16.14 -13.46 26.18
C ALA A 351 -16.98 -13.78 27.42
N ASN A 352 -18.31 -13.59 27.33
CA ASN A 352 -19.25 -13.90 28.41
C ASN A 352 -19.26 -15.41 28.72
N LEU A 353 -19.34 -16.26 27.70
CA LEU A 353 -19.37 -17.72 27.87
C LEU A 353 -18.08 -18.28 28.50
N TYR A 354 -16.92 -17.68 28.22
CA TYR A 354 -15.66 -18.03 28.85
C TYR A 354 -15.60 -17.56 30.31
N GLU A 355 -16.18 -16.40 30.63
CA GLU A 355 -16.22 -15.88 32.00
C GLU A 355 -17.15 -16.70 32.90
N GLU A 356 -18.33 -17.07 32.42
CA GLU A 356 -19.34 -17.77 33.22
C GLU A 356 -19.14 -19.30 33.22
N HIS A 357 -18.76 -19.90 32.08
CA HIS A 357 -18.81 -21.35 31.86
C HIS A 357 -17.61 -21.92 31.09
N LYS A 358 -16.38 -21.49 31.41
CA LYS A 358 -15.14 -21.84 30.66
C LYS A 358 -15.04 -23.31 30.20
N GLU A 359 -15.13 -24.28 31.10
CA GLU A 359 -14.90 -25.70 30.77
C GLU A 359 -15.94 -26.24 29.78
N GLU A 360 -17.22 -25.87 29.97
CA GLU A 360 -18.31 -26.28 29.08
C GLU A 360 -18.22 -25.58 27.73
N THR A 361 -17.89 -24.28 27.71
CA THR A 361 -17.67 -23.50 26.48
C THR A 361 -16.56 -24.11 25.63
N VAL A 362 -15.41 -24.43 26.24
CA VAL A 362 -14.30 -25.11 25.56
C VAL A 362 -14.73 -26.47 25.05
N PHE A 363 -15.46 -27.26 25.85
CA PHE A 363 -15.94 -28.57 25.42
C PHE A 363 -16.84 -28.49 24.18
N ILE A 364 -17.81 -27.56 24.18
CA ILE A 364 -18.74 -27.36 23.05
C ILE A 364 -17.99 -26.86 21.81
N LEU A 365 -17.15 -25.84 21.95
CA LEU A 365 -16.34 -25.32 20.86
C LEU A 365 -15.45 -26.43 20.26
N LYS A 366 -14.83 -27.25 21.10
CA LYS A 366 -14.00 -28.37 20.66
C LYS A 366 -14.80 -29.39 19.85
N GLN A 367 -15.98 -29.80 20.32
CA GLN A 367 -16.84 -30.73 19.58
C GLN A 367 -17.21 -30.21 18.20
N PHE A 368 -17.40 -28.90 18.05
CA PHE A 368 -17.75 -28.27 16.78
C PHE A 368 -16.54 -28.04 15.86
N MET A 369 -15.49 -27.42 16.39
CA MET A 369 -14.30 -27.02 15.62
C MET A 369 -13.49 -28.25 15.18
N ASP A 370 -13.35 -29.27 16.03
CA ASP A 370 -12.62 -30.50 15.71
C ASP A 370 -13.38 -31.41 14.72
N ASN A 371 -14.68 -31.17 14.48
CA ASN A 371 -15.50 -32.02 13.64
C ASN A 371 -15.21 -31.79 12.14
N SER A 372 -14.57 -32.76 11.48
CA SER A 372 -14.22 -32.71 10.05
C SER A 372 -15.40 -32.85 9.07
N ASP A 373 -16.54 -33.35 9.54
CA ASP A 373 -17.73 -33.58 8.71
C ASP A 373 -18.45 -32.25 8.39
N ILE A 374 -18.26 -31.24 9.25
CA ILE A 374 -18.75 -29.88 9.01
C ILE A 374 -17.64 -29.09 8.31
N LYS A 375 -17.87 -28.72 7.04
CA LYS A 375 -16.98 -27.85 6.29
C LYS A 375 -17.09 -26.41 6.79
N LYS A 376 -15.96 -25.72 6.89
CA LYS A 376 -15.87 -24.39 7.48
C LYS A 376 -15.18 -23.47 6.49
N VAL A 377 -15.89 -22.42 6.10
CA VAL A 377 -15.31 -21.28 5.39
C VAL A 377 -15.08 -20.19 6.42
N ILE A 378 -13.87 -19.69 6.51
CA ILE A 378 -13.49 -18.69 7.52
C ILE A 378 -12.95 -17.45 6.80
N HIS A 379 -13.24 -16.27 7.33
CA HIS A 379 -12.55 -15.06 6.90
C HIS A 379 -11.34 -14.79 7.79
N ASP A 380 -10.14 -14.78 7.22
CA ASP A 380 -8.87 -14.53 7.93
C ASP A 380 -8.67 -15.43 9.17
N GLY A 381 -8.66 -16.74 8.95
CA GLY A 381 -8.76 -17.75 10.02
C GLY A 381 -7.52 -17.93 10.90
N LYS A 382 -6.34 -17.41 10.53
CA LYS A 382 -5.08 -17.70 11.24
C LYS A 382 -5.15 -17.34 12.73
N ASN A 383 -5.59 -16.13 13.07
CA ASN A 383 -5.64 -15.67 14.46
C ASN A 383 -6.72 -16.43 15.26
N LEU A 384 -7.82 -16.84 14.62
CA LEU A 384 -8.81 -17.72 15.22
C LEU A 384 -8.19 -19.08 15.61
N LEU A 385 -7.45 -19.71 14.69
CA LEU A 385 -6.74 -20.96 14.97
C LEU A 385 -5.72 -20.79 16.09
N THR A 386 -4.93 -19.71 16.06
CA THR A 386 -3.91 -19.41 17.07
C THR A 386 -4.53 -19.24 18.45
N ALA A 387 -5.64 -18.50 18.56
CA ALA A 387 -6.34 -18.30 19.83
C ALA A 387 -6.93 -19.61 20.39
N LEU A 388 -7.61 -20.39 19.55
CA LEU A 388 -8.26 -21.65 19.94
C LEU A 388 -7.24 -22.74 20.32
N SER A 389 -6.03 -22.70 19.78
CA SER A 389 -4.97 -23.65 20.10
C SER A 389 -4.60 -23.65 21.60
N LYS A 390 -4.77 -22.52 22.29
CA LYS A 390 -4.50 -22.37 23.74
C LYS A 390 -5.40 -23.26 24.60
N ASP A 391 -6.61 -23.52 24.12
CA ASP A 391 -7.58 -24.40 24.78
C ASP A 391 -7.53 -25.84 24.22
N GLY A 392 -6.53 -26.16 23.39
CA GLY A 392 -6.35 -27.47 22.78
C GLY A 392 -7.44 -27.83 21.78
N ILE A 393 -8.06 -26.83 21.15
CA ILE A 393 -9.07 -26.96 20.10
C ILE A 393 -8.37 -26.97 18.73
N GLN A 394 -8.75 -27.88 17.85
CA GLN A 394 -8.29 -27.96 16.47
C GLN A 394 -9.40 -27.51 15.54
N VAL A 395 -9.08 -26.77 14.47
CA VAL A 395 -10.08 -26.35 13.48
C VAL A 395 -10.01 -27.28 12.28
N ASN A 396 -10.75 -28.39 12.36
CA ASN A 396 -10.84 -29.36 11.27
C ASN A 396 -11.97 -29.00 10.31
N GLY A 397 -11.86 -29.43 9.04
CA GLY A 397 -12.86 -29.11 8.04
C GLY A 397 -12.85 -27.65 7.56
N PHE A 398 -11.93 -26.82 8.06
CA PHE A 398 -11.58 -25.53 7.45
C PHE A 398 -11.03 -25.80 6.05
N ASP A 399 -11.78 -25.42 5.02
CA ASP A 399 -11.46 -25.76 3.63
C ASP A 399 -11.41 -24.55 2.69
N PHE A 400 -11.71 -23.36 3.19
CA PHE A 400 -11.56 -22.12 2.43
C PHE A 400 -11.43 -20.89 3.33
N ASP A 401 -10.35 -20.13 3.13
CA ASP A 401 -10.12 -18.79 3.65
C ASP A 401 -10.37 -17.73 2.56
N THR A 402 -11.31 -16.82 2.80
CA THR A 402 -11.69 -15.78 1.83
C THR A 402 -10.68 -14.64 1.73
N ALA A 403 -9.98 -14.29 2.80
CA ALA A 403 -8.95 -13.25 2.77
C ALA A 403 -7.73 -13.72 1.96
N ILE A 404 -7.32 -14.98 2.14
CA ILE A 404 -6.24 -15.59 1.35
C ILE A 404 -6.63 -15.70 -0.13
N ALA A 405 -7.86 -16.10 -0.44
CA ALA A 405 -8.32 -16.19 -1.82
C ALA A 405 -8.34 -14.81 -2.51
N ALA A 406 -8.85 -13.78 -1.82
CA ALA A 406 -8.84 -12.41 -2.31
C ALA A 406 -7.41 -11.88 -2.53
N TYR A 407 -6.46 -12.21 -1.64
CA TYR A 407 -5.05 -11.87 -1.80
C TYR A 407 -4.40 -12.52 -3.04
N LEU A 408 -4.74 -13.76 -3.36
CA LEU A 408 -4.24 -14.40 -4.59
C LEU A 408 -4.80 -13.73 -5.86
N ILE A 409 -6.05 -13.32 -5.82
CA ILE A 409 -6.72 -12.65 -6.95
C ILE A 409 -6.15 -11.25 -7.16
N ASP A 410 -5.91 -10.48 -6.09
CA ASP A 410 -5.27 -9.18 -6.17
C ASP A 410 -4.42 -8.89 -4.93
N SER A 411 -3.13 -9.19 -5.05
CA SER A 411 -2.15 -9.02 -3.97
C SER A 411 -1.75 -7.57 -3.72
N ALA A 412 -2.14 -6.63 -4.60
CA ALA A 412 -1.79 -5.21 -4.50
C ALA A 412 -2.83 -4.41 -3.70
N ARG A 413 -3.93 -5.04 -3.27
CA ARG A 413 -4.96 -4.40 -2.43
C ARG A 413 -4.38 -3.90 -1.12
N ALA A 414 -4.94 -2.80 -0.63
CA ALA A 414 -4.56 -2.21 0.65
C ALA A 414 -5.14 -2.98 1.85
N ASP A 415 -6.32 -3.58 1.68
CA ASP A 415 -7.06 -4.25 2.74
C ASP A 415 -7.87 -5.43 2.19
N TYR A 416 -7.98 -6.48 3.02
CA TYR A 416 -8.73 -7.71 2.78
C TYR A 416 -9.87 -7.90 3.78
N ASN A 417 -10.22 -6.87 4.56
CA ASN A 417 -11.36 -6.92 5.48
C ASN A 417 -12.65 -7.38 4.77
N LEU A 418 -13.40 -8.28 5.41
CA LEU A 418 -14.62 -8.89 4.87
C LEU A 418 -15.60 -7.89 4.27
N LYS A 419 -15.83 -6.77 4.96
CA LYS A 419 -16.74 -5.71 4.47
C LYS A 419 -16.25 -5.13 3.14
N VAL A 420 -14.96 -4.81 3.06
CA VAL A 420 -14.36 -4.24 1.84
C VAL A 420 -14.49 -5.25 0.70
N LEU A 421 -14.23 -6.53 0.96
CA LEU A 421 -14.36 -7.58 -0.04
C LEU A 421 -15.80 -7.76 -0.54
N ILE A 422 -16.79 -7.75 0.37
CA ILE A 422 -18.20 -7.86 -0.04
C ILE A 422 -18.65 -6.63 -0.83
N ASN A 423 -18.30 -5.43 -0.37
CA ASN A 423 -18.65 -4.19 -1.05
C ASN A 423 -18.10 -4.15 -2.48
N GLU A 424 -16.86 -4.62 -2.68
CA GLU A 424 -16.21 -4.54 -4.00
C GLU A 424 -16.51 -5.74 -4.91
N TYR A 425 -16.56 -6.97 -4.40
CA TYR A 425 -16.77 -8.16 -5.24
C TYR A 425 -18.25 -8.52 -5.42
N LEU A 426 -19.10 -8.22 -4.44
CA LEU A 426 -20.53 -8.53 -4.51
C LEU A 426 -21.39 -7.29 -4.76
N GLU A 427 -20.79 -6.09 -4.77
CA GLU A 427 -21.49 -4.81 -4.98
C GLU A 427 -22.65 -4.58 -3.99
N LYS A 428 -22.51 -5.07 -2.74
CA LYS A 428 -23.50 -4.89 -1.67
C LYS A 428 -22.98 -3.90 -0.65
N SER A 429 -23.70 -2.83 -0.31
CA SER A 429 -23.33 -2.01 0.85
C SER A 429 -23.80 -2.68 2.13
N ILE A 430 -22.86 -2.90 3.03
CA ILE A 430 -23.11 -3.41 4.36
C ILE A 430 -22.68 -2.37 5.41
N ASP A 431 -23.37 -2.37 6.54
CA ASP A 431 -22.99 -1.55 7.69
C ASP A 431 -21.60 -1.97 8.25
N GLU A 432 -21.11 -1.28 9.28
CA GLU A 432 -19.80 -1.61 9.87
C GLU A 432 -19.78 -2.90 10.72
N LYS A 433 -20.92 -3.53 11.00
CA LYS A 433 -20.98 -4.65 11.93
C LYS A 433 -20.65 -5.97 11.23
N MET A 434 -19.84 -6.81 11.86
CA MET A 434 -19.52 -8.15 11.34
C MET A 434 -20.80 -9.01 11.16
N SER A 435 -21.79 -8.82 12.02
CA SER A 435 -23.07 -9.53 11.98
C SER A 435 -23.91 -9.29 10.72
N SER A 436 -23.75 -8.14 10.07
CA SER A 436 -24.42 -7.85 8.80
C SER A 436 -23.64 -8.40 7.60
N ALA A 437 -22.31 -8.49 7.70
CA ALA A 437 -21.40 -8.99 6.68
C ALA A 437 -21.43 -10.52 6.55
N ILE A 438 -21.51 -11.23 7.68
CA ILE A 438 -21.32 -12.68 7.73
C ILE A 438 -22.27 -13.48 6.82
N LYS A 439 -23.49 -13.01 6.62
CA LYS A 439 -24.49 -13.66 5.74
C LYS A 439 -24.07 -13.69 4.27
N TYR A 440 -23.21 -12.77 3.84
CA TYR A 440 -22.70 -12.71 2.47
C TYR A 440 -21.37 -13.46 2.29
N LEU A 441 -20.80 -14.02 3.37
CA LEU A 441 -19.55 -14.77 3.29
C LEU A 441 -19.70 -16.01 2.38
N GLY A 442 -20.91 -16.59 2.28
CA GLY A 442 -21.21 -17.67 1.36
C GLY A 442 -21.17 -17.27 -0.11
N ASP A 443 -21.80 -16.15 -0.45
CA ASP A 443 -21.76 -15.58 -1.81
C ASP A 443 -20.30 -15.22 -2.20
N LEU A 444 -19.57 -14.59 -1.27
CA LEU A 444 -18.18 -14.21 -1.47
C LEU A 444 -17.30 -15.43 -1.69
N TYR A 445 -17.48 -16.49 -0.89
CA TYR A 445 -16.78 -17.77 -1.07
C TYR A 445 -16.99 -18.34 -2.47
N LEU A 446 -18.24 -18.40 -2.96
CA LEU A 446 -18.53 -18.94 -4.29
C LEU A 446 -17.85 -18.12 -5.39
N TYR A 447 -17.95 -16.79 -5.31
CA TYR A 447 -17.30 -15.88 -6.24
C TYR A 447 -15.78 -16.07 -6.27
N LEU A 448 -15.14 -16.03 -5.09
CA LEU A 448 -13.69 -16.16 -4.99
C LEU A 448 -13.22 -17.54 -5.44
N LYS A 449 -13.93 -18.61 -5.08
CA LYS A 449 -13.61 -19.97 -5.50
C LYS A 449 -13.66 -20.11 -7.03
N GLU A 450 -14.72 -19.63 -7.68
CA GLU A 450 -14.83 -19.64 -9.14
C GLU A 450 -13.69 -18.85 -9.79
N ARG A 451 -13.32 -17.70 -9.21
CA ARG A 451 -12.19 -16.90 -9.69
C ARG A 451 -10.86 -17.65 -9.56
N ILE A 452 -10.57 -18.31 -8.43
CA ILE A 452 -9.37 -19.15 -8.24
C ILE A 452 -9.28 -20.23 -9.32
N GLU A 453 -10.39 -20.92 -9.61
CA GLU A 453 -10.47 -21.98 -10.63
C GLU A 453 -10.26 -21.43 -12.04
N LYS A 454 -11.01 -20.41 -12.44
CA LYS A 454 -10.90 -19.76 -13.76
C LYS A 454 -9.50 -19.24 -14.05
N GLU A 455 -8.79 -18.88 -13.01
CA GLU A 455 -7.43 -18.34 -13.06
C GLU A 455 -6.33 -19.38 -12.88
N GLY A 456 -6.66 -20.67 -12.73
CA GLY A 456 -5.68 -21.75 -12.62
C GLY A 456 -4.82 -21.70 -11.36
N MET A 457 -5.33 -21.13 -10.26
CA MET A 457 -4.63 -20.98 -8.99
C MET A 457 -5.03 -22.04 -7.94
N GLU A 458 -5.75 -23.09 -8.34
CA GLU A 458 -6.22 -24.12 -7.40
C GLU A 458 -5.07 -24.82 -6.68
N GLU A 459 -4.01 -25.19 -7.40
CA GLU A 459 -2.83 -25.82 -6.80
C GLU A 459 -2.15 -24.89 -5.79
N LEU A 460 -1.97 -23.62 -6.15
CA LEU A 460 -1.41 -22.61 -5.26
C LEU A 460 -2.28 -22.40 -4.02
N TYR A 461 -3.60 -22.34 -4.18
CA TYR A 461 -4.51 -22.09 -3.08
C TYR A 461 -4.60 -23.31 -2.16
N TYR A 462 -4.98 -24.47 -2.68
CA TYR A 462 -5.33 -25.65 -1.90
C TYR A 462 -4.12 -26.44 -1.40
N ASN A 463 -2.97 -26.41 -2.10
CA ASN A 463 -1.78 -27.15 -1.67
C ASN A 463 -0.74 -26.28 -0.96
N VAL A 464 -0.78 -24.96 -1.17
CA VAL A 464 0.21 -24.03 -0.59
C VAL A 464 -0.45 -23.10 0.43
N GLU A 465 -1.23 -22.12 -0.01
CA GLU A 465 -1.61 -20.98 0.84
C GLU A 465 -2.62 -21.34 1.93
N HIS A 466 -3.63 -22.14 1.62
CA HIS A 466 -4.65 -22.50 2.60
C HIS A 466 -4.10 -23.46 3.68
N PRO A 467 -3.40 -24.57 3.35
CA PRO A 467 -2.79 -25.42 4.39
C PRO A 467 -1.74 -24.69 5.23
N LEU A 468 -1.03 -23.72 4.64
CA LEU A 468 -0.01 -22.93 5.34
C LEU A 468 -0.58 -22.16 6.54
N ILE A 469 -1.87 -21.82 6.56
CA ILE A 469 -2.53 -21.17 7.70
C ILE A 469 -2.32 -21.98 9.00
N ASN A 470 -2.45 -23.31 8.93
CA ASN A 470 -2.23 -24.20 10.07
C ASN A 470 -0.77 -24.19 10.53
N VAL A 471 0.16 -24.16 9.57
CA VAL A 471 1.60 -24.13 9.86
C VAL A 471 1.97 -22.82 10.57
N LEU A 472 1.51 -21.68 10.05
CA LEU A 472 1.79 -20.37 10.63
C LEU A 472 1.15 -20.20 12.01
N SER A 473 -0.08 -20.65 12.18
CA SER A 473 -0.74 -20.67 13.49
C SER A 473 0.03 -21.52 14.49
N SER A 474 0.52 -22.70 14.07
CA SER A 474 1.36 -23.54 14.92
C SER A 474 2.69 -22.88 15.27
N MET A 475 3.35 -22.23 14.32
CA MET A 475 4.61 -21.50 14.56
C MET A 475 4.40 -20.34 15.55
N GLU A 476 3.31 -19.58 15.39
CA GLU A 476 2.91 -18.52 16.31
C GLU A 476 2.64 -19.06 17.70
N ALA A 477 1.95 -20.18 17.84
CA ALA A 477 1.66 -20.79 19.14
C ALA A 477 2.93 -21.36 19.83
N VAL A 478 3.85 -21.94 19.05
CA VAL A 478 5.11 -22.49 19.58
C VAL A 478 6.03 -21.36 20.07
N GLY A 479 6.20 -20.30 19.26
CA GLY A 479 7.10 -19.18 19.54
C GLY A 479 8.58 -19.55 19.56
N PHE A 480 9.46 -18.55 19.53
CA PHE A 480 10.91 -18.78 19.65
C PHE A 480 11.38 -18.48 21.07
N ASN A 481 11.90 -19.49 21.76
CA ASN A 481 12.46 -19.34 23.10
C ASN A 481 13.70 -18.41 23.11
N VAL A 482 13.79 -17.56 24.13
CA VAL A 482 14.85 -16.57 24.24
C VAL A 482 15.57 -16.61 25.59
N ASN A 483 16.90 -16.42 25.54
CA ASN A 483 17.73 -16.27 26.73
C ASN A 483 17.82 -14.80 27.15
N GLY A 484 17.01 -14.43 28.15
CA GLY A 484 16.98 -13.06 28.70
C GLY A 484 18.32 -12.58 29.27
N GLU A 485 19.15 -13.46 29.81
CA GLU A 485 20.47 -13.08 30.34
C GLU A 485 21.44 -12.68 29.23
N ILE A 486 21.45 -13.41 28.10
CA ILE A 486 22.26 -13.05 26.92
C ILE A 486 21.78 -11.71 26.38
N LEU A 487 20.47 -11.50 26.31
CA LEU A 487 19.88 -10.26 25.83
C LEU A 487 20.27 -9.06 26.72
N GLU A 488 20.30 -9.22 28.04
CA GLU A 488 20.76 -8.18 28.97
C GLU A 488 22.26 -7.89 28.83
N LYS A 489 23.09 -8.93 28.68
CA LYS A 489 24.53 -8.77 28.42
C LYS A 489 24.79 -8.00 27.13
N LEU A 490 24.05 -8.30 26.06
CA LEU A 490 24.12 -7.55 24.81
C LEU A 490 23.67 -6.09 24.97
N ALA A 491 22.62 -5.84 25.76
CA ALA A 491 22.16 -4.47 26.03
C ALA A 491 23.24 -3.62 26.72
N VAL A 492 23.92 -4.18 27.72
CA VAL A 492 25.03 -3.50 28.41
C VAL A 492 26.19 -3.26 27.44
N LYS A 493 26.61 -4.30 26.69
CA LYS A 493 27.71 -4.22 25.71
C LYS A 493 27.43 -3.14 24.65
N PHE A 494 26.24 -3.13 24.05
CA PHE A 494 25.91 -2.17 23.01
C PHE A 494 25.77 -0.75 23.55
N LYS A 495 25.22 -0.55 24.76
CA LYS A 495 25.16 0.77 25.40
C LYS A 495 26.55 1.34 25.69
N GLU A 496 27.50 0.49 26.09
CA GLU A 496 28.89 0.89 26.32
C GLU A 496 29.58 1.28 24.99
N GLU A 497 29.46 0.44 23.97
CA GLU A 497 30.01 0.71 22.63
C GLU A 497 29.41 1.96 21.97
N ILE A 498 28.10 2.21 22.12
CA ILE A 498 27.44 3.45 21.67
C ILE A 498 28.11 4.66 22.32
N LYS A 499 28.29 4.64 23.65
CA LYS A 499 28.91 5.75 24.39
C LYS A 499 30.38 5.96 24.00
N ASN A 500 31.13 4.89 23.78
CA ASN A 500 32.52 4.97 23.37
C ASN A 500 32.63 5.56 21.95
N THR A 501 31.84 5.05 21.01
CA THR A 501 31.80 5.56 19.62
C THR A 501 31.34 7.02 19.56
N GLU A 502 30.36 7.40 20.39
CA GLU A 502 29.88 8.77 20.51
C GLU A 502 31.00 9.74 20.96
N LYS A 503 31.78 9.36 21.99
CA LYS A 503 32.94 10.15 22.43
C LYS A 503 34.00 10.30 21.34
N GLU A 504 34.27 9.24 20.59
CA GLU A 504 35.21 9.30 19.47
C GLU A 504 34.72 10.22 18.35
N ILE A 505 33.42 10.21 18.05
CA ILE A 505 32.81 11.13 17.07
C ILE A 505 32.93 12.58 17.58
N TYR A 506 32.62 12.86 18.84
CA TYR A 506 32.76 14.20 19.41
C TYR A 506 34.20 14.68 19.40
N HIS A 507 35.17 13.81 19.69
CA HIS A 507 36.59 14.13 19.58
C HIS A 507 37.00 14.46 18.13
N LEU A 508 36.56 13.66 17.15
CA LEU A 508 36.86 13.89 15.72
C LEU A 508 36.16 15.12 15.14
N CYS A 509 35.04 15.55 15.72
CA CYS A 509 34.26 16.73 15.29
C CYS A 509 34.54 17.98 16.14
N GLU A 510 35.32 17.85 17.21
CA GLU A 510 35.64 18.91 18.19
C GLU A 510 34.41 19.61 18.79
N GLU A 511 33.26 18.92 18.86
CA GLU A 511 31.99 19.46 19.35
C GLU A 511 30.99 18.34 19.64
N GLU A 512 30.14 18.56 20.64
CA GLU A 512 29.01 17.68 20.95
C GLU A 512 27.76 18.10 20.18
N PHE A 513 27.09 17.12 19.58
CA PHE A 513 25.86 17.33 18.82
C PHE A 513 25.05 16.03 18.76
N ASN A 514 23.79 16.10 18.38
CA ASN A 514 22.97 14.91 18.22
C ASN A 514 23.34 14.17 16.91
N ILE A 515 24.15 13.12 17.02
CA ILE A 515 24.61 12.27 15.91
C ILE A 515 23.44 11.60 15.17
N SER A 516 22.35 11.30 15.89
CA SER A 516 21.15 10.70 15.32
C SER A 516 20.31 11.71 14.51
N SER A 517 20.52 13.02 14.67
CA SER A 517 19.82 14.06 13.91
C SER A 517 20.49 14.29 12.55
N PRO A 518 19.84 13.95 11.42
CA PRO A 518 20.43 14.14 10.09
C PRO A 518 20.78 15.60 9.79
N LYS A 519 20.03 16.56 10.38
CA LYS A 519 20.23 17.99 10.20
C LYS A 519 21.49 18.47 10.92
N GLN A 520 21.68 18.09 12.19
CA GLN A 520 22.88 18.47 12.94
C GLN A 520 24.12 17.78 12.36
N LEU A 521 24.02 16.48 12.11
CA LEU A 521 25.10 15.73 11.46
C LEU A 521 25.47 16.31 10.09
N GLY A 522 24.48 16.70 9.28
CA GLY A 522 24.73 17.34 7.99
C GLY A 522 25.52 18.64 8.10
N LYS A 523 25.21 19.49 9.09
CA LYS A 523 25.99 20.72 9.33
C LYS A 523 27.44 20.41 9.70
N ILE A 524 27.66 19.45 10.59
CA ILE A 524 29.01 19.05 11.00
C ILE A 524 29.79 18.51 9.80
N LEU A 525 29.22 17.59 9.03
CA LEU A 525 29.91 16.97 7.90
C LEU A 525 30.20 17.95 6.75
N PHE A 526 29.22 18.78 6.38
CA PHE A 526 29.30 19.54 5.12
C PHE A 526 29.60 21.04 5.31
N GLU A 527 29.40 21.60 6.49
CA GLU A 527 29.70 23.02 6.77
C GLU A 527 30.96 23.15 7.63
N LYS A 528 31.10 22.34 8.70
CA LYS A 528 32.26 22.42 9.62
C LYS A 528 33.49 21.66 9.10
N LEU A 529 33.30 20.40 8.74
CA LEU A 529 34.38 19.55 8.20
C LEU A 529 34.60 19.73 6.68
N ASP A 530 33.78 20.56 6.03
CA ASP A 530 33.85 20.90 4.60
C ASP A 530 33.94 19.66 3.68
N LEU A 531 33.21 18.58 4.02
CA LEU A 531 33.19 17.39 3.18
C LEU A 531 32.36 17.61 1.90
N PRO A 532 32.69 16.90 0.80
CA PRO A 532 31.95 17.03 -0.45
C PRO A 532 30.45 16.71 -0.32
N VAL A 533 29.60 17.60 -0.80
CA VAL A 533 28.14 17.39 -0.77
C VAL A 533 27.72 16.47 -1.92
N ILE A 534 27.36 15.22 -1.58
CA ILE A 534 26.92 14.22 -2.57
C ILE A 534 25.46 14.42 -2.99
N LYS A 535 24.56 14.70 -2.04
CA LYS A 535 23.11 14.79 -2.28
C LYS A 535 22.43 15.74 -1.30
N LYS A 536 21.55 16.60 -1.81
CA LYS A 536 20.64 17.43 -1.01
C LYS A 536 19.20 16.95 -1.15
N THR A 537 18.44 17.01 -0.06
CA THR A 537 16.99 16.78 -0.02
C THR A 537 16.27 18.12 0.19
N LYS A 538 14.92 18.11 0.10
CA LYS A 538 14.10 19.29 0.41
C LYS A 538 14.33 19.83 1.83
N THR A 539 14.85 19.01 2.75
CA THR A 539 15.04 19.32 4.18
C THR A 539 16.49 19.63 4.57
N GLY A 540 17.46 19.54 3.64
CA GLY A 540 18.87 19.83 3.91
C GLY A 540 19.84 18.86 3.22
N TYR A 541 21.00 18.62 3.84
CA TYR A 541 21.96 17.63 3.35
C TYR A 541 21.47 16.21 3.63
N SER A 542 21.62 15.31 2.66
CA SER A 542 21.38 13.89 2.90
C SER A 542 22.57 13.29 3.64
N THR A 543 22.29 12.55 4.71
CA THR A 543 23.29 11.76 5.44
C THR A 543 22.93 10.28 5.41
N ASN A 544 22.23 9.78 4.39
CA ASN A 544 21.84 8.36 4.32
C ASN A 544 23.07 7.44 4.12
N ALA A 545 22.87 6.12 4.25
CA ALA A 545 23.95 5.14 4.14
C ALA A 545 24.76 5.29 2.82
N ASP A 546 24.08 5.43 1.68
CA ASP A 546 24.75 5.59 0.37
C ASP A 546 25.63 6.84 0.29
N VAL A 547 25.21 7.95 0.91
CA VAL A 547 26.01 9.17 0.96
C VAL A 547 27.21 8.99 1.87
N LEU A 548 27.02 8.38 3.05
CA LEU A 548 28.12 8.13 3.99
C LEU A 548 29.16 7.17 3.38
N GLU A 549 28.75 6.11 2.69
CA GLU A 549 29.68 5.19 2.03
C GLU A 549 30.55 5.88 0.96
N LYS A 550 29.98 6.81 0.18
CA LYS A 550 30.74 7.60 -0.80
C LYS A 550 31.72 8.59 -0.16
N LEU A 551 31.58 8.87 1.13
CA LEU A 551 32.42 9.78 1.90
C LEU A 551 33.44 9.05 2.80
N LYS A 552 33.44 7.72 2.79
CA LYS A 552 34.26 6.89 3.68
C LYS A 552 35.75 7.25 3.62
N ASP A 553 36.27 7.47 2.41
CA ASP A 553 37.69 7.83 2.17
C ASP A 553 38.01 9.31 2.44
N LYS A 554 37.03 10.13 2.84
CA LYS A 554 37.20 11.58 3.02
C LYS A 554 37.53 11.96 4.46
N HIS A 555 36.99 11.25 5.45
CA HIS A 555 37.27 11.54 6.84
C HIS A 555 37.02 10.32 7.75
N PRO A 556 37.90 10.03 8.73
CA PRO A 556 37.75 8.88 9.65
C PRO A 556 36.43 8.86 10.42
N VAL A 557 35.83 10.03 10.69
CA VAL A 557 34.55 10.15 11.40
C VAL A 557 33.41 9.43 10.68
N ILE A 558 33.47 9.30 9.35
CA ILE A 558 32.41 8.69 8.55
C ILE A 558 32.24 7.21 8.92
N GLU A 559 33.34 6.48 9.08
CA GLU A 559 33.29 5.08 9.53
C GLU A 559 32.68 4.96 10.92
N LYS A 560 33.04 5.87 11.84
CA LYS A 560 32.49 5.91 13.19
C LYS A 560 31.00 6.23 13.20
N ILE A 561 30.53 7.14 12.36
CA ILE A 561 29.09 7.45 12.22
C ILE A 561 28.31 6.27 11.65
N ILE A 562 28.85 5.59 10.64
CA ILE A 562 28.22 4.39 10.06
C ILE A 562 28.09 3.32 11.15
N TYR A 563 29.18 3.05 11.88
CA TYR A 563 29.19 2.10 12.98
C TYR A 563 28.22 2.50 14.11
N TYR A 564 28.23 3.77 14.55
CA TYR A 564 27.31 4.31 15.56
C TYR A 564 25.84 4.06 15.20
N ARG A 565 25.46 4.33 13.95
CA ARG A 565 24.07 4.11 13.50
C ARG A 565 23.70 2.65 13.45
N GLN A 566 24.63 1.79 13.04
CA GLN A 566 24.43 0.35 13.03
C GLN A 566 24.19 -0.16 14.45
N ILE A 567 25.08 0.14 15.40
CA ILE A 567 24.95 -0.36 16.76
C ILE A 567 23.77 0.28 17.52
N THR A 568 23.47 1.56 17.28
CA THR A 568 22.28 2.22 17.85
C THR A 568 21.00 1.54 17.36
N LYS A 569 20.93 1.19 16.06
CA LYS A 569 19.80 0.42 15.51
C LYS A 569 19.75 -1.00 16.07
N LEU A 570 20.90 -1.68 16.20
CA LEU A 570 20.97 -3.01 16.83
C LEU A 570 20.40 -2.99 18.25
N ASN A 571 20.81 -2.00 19.04
CA ASN A 571 20.34 -1.84 20.41
C ASN A 571 18.85 -1.47 20.49
N SER A 572 18.39 -0.46 19.74
CA SER A 572 17.01 0.01 19.84
C SER A 572 16.00 -0.97 19.22
N THR A 573 16.24 -1.41 17.99
CA THR A 573 15.28 -2.24 17.22
C THR A 573 15.27 -3.67 17.70
N TYR A 574 16.43 -4.26 18.01
CA TYR A 574 16.50 -5.68 18.32
C TYR A 574 16.70 -5.91 19.82
N VAL A 575 17.65 -5.25 20.50
CA VAL A 575 17.83 -5.56 21.93
C VAL A 575 16.67 -5.07 22.78
N GLU A 576 16.41 -3.76 22.80
CA GLU A 576 15.29 -3.20 23.57
C GLU A 576 13.93 -3.57 22.96
N GLY A 577 13.84 -3.63 21.62
CA GLY A 577 12.65 -4.08 20.91
C GLY A 577 12.25 -5.51 21.25
N LEU A 578 13.19 -6.48 21.22
CA LEU A 578 12.90 -7.88 21.58
C LEU A 578 12.49 -8.01 23.06
N LYS A 579 13.12 -7.27 23.98
CA LYS A 579 12.75 -7.29 25.42
C LYS A 579 11.27 -6.97 25.65
N ASN A 580 10.72 -6.02 24.90
CA ASN A 580 9.34 -5.57 25.07
C ASN A 580 8.29 -6.57 24.54
N VAL A 581 8.70 -7.53 23.72
CA VAL A 581 7.81 -8.50 23.05
C VAL A 581 8.05 -9.94 23.52
N ILE A 582 8.90 -10.15 24.53
CA ILE A 582 8.99 -11.45 25.22
C ILE A 582 7.68 -11.65 25.98
N ASP A 583 6.97 -12.72 25.67
CA ASP A 583 5.73 -13.08 26.31
C ASP A 583 5.97 -13.75 27.66
N ILE A 584 4.90 -13.99 28.42
CA ILE A 584 4.96 -14.51 29.80
C ILE A 584 5.58 -15.91 29.92
N ASP A 585 5.64 -16.66 28.82
CA ASP A 585 6.25 -17.99 28.74
C ASP A 585 7.76 -17.94 28.40
N GLY A 586 8.32 -16.73 28.28
CA GLY A 586 9.73 -16.51 27.95
C GLY A 586 10.05 -16.63 26.46
N ARG A 587 9.03 -16.65 25.58
CA ARG A 587 9.21 -16.79 24.13
C ARG A 587 8.77 -15.54 23.39
N ILE A 588 9.18 -15.46 22.13
CA ILE A 588 8.74 -14.42 21.19
C ILE A 588 7.82 -15.07 20.16
N HIS A 589 6.56 -14.62 20.13
CA HIS A 589 5.51 -15.10 19.23
C HIS A 589 5.29 -14.10 18.10
N SER A 590 6.18 -14.13 17.10
CA SER A 590 6.08 -13.23 15.95
C SER A 590 4.87 -13.58 15.09
N SER A 591 4.13 -12.57 14.61
CA SER A 591 3.00 -12.79 13.71
C SER A 591 3.49 -12.93 12.26
N PHE A 592 3.13 -14.04 11.61
CA PHE A 592 3.50 -14.32 10.21
C PHE A 592 2.36 -13.99 9.25
N ASN A 593 2.58 -13.07 8.31
CA ASN A 593 1.52 -12.60 7.41
C ASN A 593 1.73 -13.10 5.98
N GLN A 594 0.71 -13.79 5.44
CA GLN A 594 0.67 -14.25 4.05
C GLN A 594 0.30 -13.13 3.07
N THR A 595 -0.53 -12.18 3.50
CA THR A 595 -1.23 -11.22 2.61
C THR A 595 -0.57 -9.84 2.48
N VAL A 596 0.68 -9.69 2.94
CA VAL A 596 1.37 -8.38 2.97
C VAL A 596 2.28 -8.16 1.76
N THR A 597 3.13 -9.14 1.42
CA THR A 597 4.04 -8.95 0.30
C THR A 597 3.34 -9.30 -1.00
N THR A 598 3.56 -8.52 -2.05
CA THR A 598 2.96 -8.79 -3.35
C THR A 598 3.66 -9.92 -4.11
N THR A 599 4.86 -10.30 -3.68
CA THR A 599 5.66 -11.37 -4.27
C THR A 599 5.33 -12.75 -3.72
N GLY A 600 4.36 -12.88 -2.80
CA GLY A 600 4.04 -14.16 -2.17
C GLY A 600 4.96 -14.56 -1.01
N ARG A 601 6.00 -13.79 -0.70
CA ARG A 601 6.84 -14.05 0.49
C ARG A 601 6.05 -13.82 1.77
N LEU A 602 6.33 -14.63 2.79
CA LEU A 602 5.88 -14.34 4.15
C LEU A 602 6.53 -13.04 4.64
N SER A 603 5.80 -12.29 5.47
CA SER A 603 6.36 -11.23 6.29
C SER A 603 6.16 -11.56 7.77
N SER A 604 6.92 -10.91 8.64
CA SER A 604 6.85 -11.11 10.09
C SER A 604 6.77 -9.74 10.79
N THR A 605 5.88 -9.63 11.77
CA THR A 605 5.60 -8.40 12.53
C THR A 605 5.53 -8.69 14.03
N GLU A 606 5.78 -7.67 14.85
CA GLU A 606 5.66 -7.70 16.32
C GLU A 606 6.37 -8.91 17.01
N PRO A 607 7.69 -9.13 16.82
CA PRO A 607 8.66 -8.33 16.06
C PRO A 607 8.94 -8.94 14.68
N ASN A 608 9.63 -8.20 13.80
CA ASN A 608 10.08 -8.72 12.51
C ASN A 608 11.36 -9.58 12.67
N LEU A 609 11.19 -10.89 12.78
CA LEU A 609 12.29 -11.86 12.94
C LEU A 609 13.02 -12.14 11.62
N GLN A 610 12.39 -11.88 10.47
CA GLN A 610 13.03 -12.07 9.16
C GLN A 610 14.20 -11.11 8.91
N ASN A 611 14.17 -9.93 9.54
CA ASN A 611 15.17 -8.89 9.33
C ASN A 611 16.32 -8.90 10.33
N ILE A 612 16.53 -9.98 11.11
CA ILE A 612 17.63 -10.04 12.07
C ILE A 612 18.99 -10.06 11.33
N PRO A 613 19.90 -9.10 11.57
CA PRO A 613 21.07 -8.88 10.71
C PRO A 613 22.06 -10.04 10.70
N VAL A 614 22.53 -10.40 9.49
CA VAL A 614 23.52 -11.49 9.28
C VAL A 614 24.93 -11.01 8.91
N LYS A 615 25.07 -9.79 8.35
CA LYS A 615 26.33 -9.36 7.73
C LYS A 615 27.40 -8.93 8.74
N TYR A 616 26.99 -8.42 9.89
CA TYR A 616 27.90 -7.87 10.89
C TYR A 616 27.99 -8.82 12.09
N GLU A 617 29.18 -9.01 12.63
CA GLU A 617 29.42 -9.92 13.75
C GLU A 617 28.52 -9.60 14.95
N MET A 618 28.43 -8.33 15.35
CA MET A 618 27.54 -7.88 16.44
C MET A 618 26.06 -8.10 16.12
N GLY A 619 25.66 -8.00 14.86
CA GLY A 619 24.30 -8.32 14.43
C GLY A 619 24.01 -9.81 14.53
N ARG A 620 24.98 -10.65 14.15
CA ARG A 620 24.89 -12.11 14.31
C ARG A 620 24.83 -12.50 15.78
N GLU A 621 25.54 -11.80 16.69
CA GLU A 621 25.49 -12.10 18.13
C GLU A 621 24.06 -12.07 18.72
N ILE A 622 23.15 -11.28 18.16
CA ILE A 622 21.75 -11.25 18.58
C ILE A 622 21.08 -12.62 18.38
N ARG A 623 21.50 -13.40 17.37
CA ARG A 623 20.98 -14.75 17.14
C ARG A 623 21.31 -15.73 18.27
N LYS A 624 22.32 -15.45 19.10
CA LYS A 624 22.65 -16.24 20.30
C LYS A 624 21.55 -16.17 21.37
N VAL A 625 20.70 -15.14 21.32
CA VAL A 625 19.56 -14.99 22.23
C VAL A 625 18.52 -16.07 21.98
N PHE A 626 18.36 -16.50 20.73
CA PHE A 626 17.35 -17.47 20.32
C PHE A 626 17.86 -18.89 20.51
N ILE A 627 17.19 -19.63 21.39
CA ILE A 627 17.62 -20.96 21.88
C ILE A 627 16.51 -22.00 21.68
N PRO A 628 16.83 -23.31 21.75
CA PRO A 628 15.82 -24.37 21.74
C PRO A 628 14.76 -24.22 22.83
N LYS A 629 13.59 -24.83 22.59
CA LYS A 629 12.40 -24.77 23.44
C LYS A 629 12.66 -25.33 24.84
N GLU A 630 13.34 -26.48 24.92
CA GLU A 630 13.70 -27.15 26.16
C GLU A 630 15.19 -27.42 26.23
N LYS A 631 15.70 -27.60 27.45
CA LYS A 631 17.10 -27.96 27.66
C LYS A 631 17.37 -29.35 27.07
N GLY A 632 18.31 -29.41 26.13
CA GLY A 632 18.70 -30.63 25.44
C GLY A 632 18.17 -30.72 24.02
N ASP A 633 17.09 -30.00 23.68
CA ASP A 633 16.63 -29.85 22.29
C ASP A 633 17.72 -29.16 21.45
N ILE A 634 17.65 -29.33 20.13
CA ILE A 634 18.59 -28.73 19.17
C ILE A 634 17.84 -27.95 18.09
N LEU A 635 18.41 -26.84 17.63
CA LEU A 635 17.89 -26.13 16.47
C LEU A 635 18.44 -26.77 15.20
N LEU A 636 17.54 -27.13 14.29
CA LEU A 636 17.84 -27.57 12.94
C LEU A 636 17.51 -26.43 11.97
N SER A 637 18.51 -25.94 11.25
CA SER A 637 18.35 -24.98 10.16
C SER A 637 18.56 -25.69 8.82
N CYS A 638 17.62 -25.53 7.90
CA CYS A 638 17.64 -26.05 6.55
C CYS A 638 17.43 -24.89 5.57
N ASP A 639 18.42 -24.59 4.75
CA ASP A 639 18.42 -23.44 3.82
C ASP A 639 18.54 -23.94 2.38
N TYR A 640 17.68 -23.46 1.47
CA TYR A 640 17.82 -23.88 0.07
C TYR A 640 19.06 -23.29 -0.58
N SER A 641 19.90 -24.13 -1.16
CA SER A 641 21.10 -23.70 -1.85
C SER A 641 20.76 -23.05 -3.19
N GLN A 642 20.71 -21.70 -3.21
CA GLN A 642 20.56 -20.88 -4.43
C GLN A 642 19.25 -21.14 -5.20
N ILE A 643 18.14 -21.30 -4.50
CA ILE A 643 16.82 -21.62 -5.08
C ILE A 643 16.40 -20.69 -6.22
N GLU A 644 16.63 -19.38 -6.11
CA GLU A 644 16.23 -18.43 -7.16
C GLU A 644 16.96 -18.68 -8.49
N LEU A 645 18.22 -19.12 -8.46
CA LEU A 645 18.96 -19.48 -9.67
C LEU A 645 18.49 -20.82 -10.25
N ARG A 646 18.04 -21.76 -9.41
CA ARG A 646 17.47 -23.04 -9.84
C ARG A 646 16.12 -22.84 -10.51
N VAL A 647 15.27 -21.99 -9.93
CA VAL A 647 14.02 -21.54 -10.54
C VAL A 647 14.28 -20.85 -11.88
N LEU A 648 15.26 -19.95 -11.95
CA LEU A 648 15.62 -19.30 -13.21
C LEU A 648 16.08 -20.32 -14.27
N ALA A 649 16.92 -21.29 -13.90
CA ALA A 649 17.36 -22.35 -14.81
C ALA A 649 16.17 -23.15 -15.37
N HIS A 650 15.20 -23.45 -14.51
CA HIS A 650 13.98 -24.15 -14.89
C HIS A 650 13.08 -23.33 -15.80
N MET A 651 12.72 -22.10 -15.41
CA MET A 651 11.80 -21.24 -16.15
C MET A 651 12.37 -20.78 -17.50
N SER A 652 13.68 -20.52 -17.57
CA SER A 652 14.35 -20.18 -18.83
C SER A 652 14.60 -21.40 -19.71
N ASN A 653 14.59 -22.60 -19.14
CA ASN A 653 15.00 -23.84 -19.80
C ASN A 653 16.39 -23.73 -20.46
N ASP A 654 17.32 -23.02 -19.81
CA ASP A 654 18.68 -22.85 -20.31
C ASP A 654 19.52 -24.11 -20.07
N ALA A 655 19.88 -24.81 -21.16
CA ALA A 655 20.59 -26.07 -21.08
C ALA A 655 21.94 -25.99 -20.34
N ASN A 656 22.67 -24.86 -20.48
CA ASN A 656 23.98 -24.69 -19.85
C ASN A 656 23.85 -24.48 -18.34
N MET A 657 22.85 -23.71 -17.90
CA MET A 657 22.58 -23.51 -16.48
C MET A 657 22.03 -24.78 -15.83
N ILE A 658 21.13 -25.50 -16.51
CA ILE A 658 20.59 -26.79 -16.04
C ILE A 658 21.72 -27.81 -15.87
N ASP A 659 22.60 -27.94 -16.87
CA ASP A 659 23.75 -28.84 -16.83
C ASP A 659 24.70 -28.51 -15.67
N ALA A 660 24.93 -27.22 -15.40
CA ALA A 660 25.79 -26.78 -14.30
C ALA A 660 25.26 -27.24 -12.94
N PHE A 661 23.95 -27.16 -12.69
CA PHE A 661 23.34 -27.64 -11.44
C PHE A 661 23.33 -29.17 -11.35
N LYS A 662 23.03 -29.89 -12.44
CA LYS A 662 23.03 -31.36 -12.44
C LYS A 662 24.39 -31.98 -12.13
N HIS A 663 25.47 -31.28 -12.47
CA HIS A 663 26.84 -31.71 -12.19
C HIS A 663 27.42 -31.08 -10.91
N HIS A 664 26.57 -30.60 -9.99
CA HIS A 664 26.93 -29.95 -8.72
C HIS A 664 28.08 -28.94 -8.84
N SER A 665 28.11 -28.21 -9.95
CA SER A 665 29.16 -27.24 -10.19
C SER A 665 28.79 -25.92 -9.54
N ASP A 666 29.73 -25.32 -8.80
CA ASP A 666 29.52 -23.99 -8.24
C ASP A 666 29.32 -22.97 -9.38
N ILE A 667 28.07 -22.54 -9.55
CA ILE A 667 27.64 -21.63 -10.61
C ILE A 667 28.37 -20.30 -10.55
N HIS A 668 28.72 -19.80 -9.34
CA HIS A 668 29.44 -18.54 -9.20
C HIS A 668 30.89 -18.69 -9.62
N THR A 669 31.51 -19.82 -9.29
CA THR A 669 32.89 -20.12 -9.68
C THR A 669 32.98 -20.35 -11.20
N LYS A 670 32.03 -21.08 -11.79
CA LYS A 670 31.92 -21.24 -13.25
C LYS A 670 31.71 -19.90 -13.95
N THR A 671 30.75 -19.08 -13.50
CA THR A 671 30.55 -17.74 -14.06
C THR A 671 31.82 -16.89 -13.91
N ALA A 672 32.52 -16.97 -12.78
CA ALA A 672 33.77 -16.23 -12.58
C ALA A 672 34.86 -16.64 -13.57
N ALA A 673 35.10 -17.95 -13.75
CA ALA A 673 36.09 -18.47 -14.68
C ALA A 673 35.88 -17.89 -16.10
N GLU A 674 34.63 -17.89 -16.56
CA GLU A 674 34.25 -17.39 -17.88
C GLU A 674 34.37 -15.86 -17.99
N VAL A 675 33.79 -15.14 -17.02
CA VAL A 675 33.76 -13.67 -17.02
C VAL A 675 35.17 -13.08 -16.90
N PHE A 676 36.01 -13.66 -16.05
CA PHE A 676 37.40 -13.23 -15.85
C PHE A 676 38.39 -13.90 -16.80
N LYS A 677 37.93 -14.85 -17.64
CA LYS A 677 38.75 -15.61 -18.60
C LYS A 677 39.95 -16.30 -17.95
N VAL A 678 39.71 -16.95 -16.81
CA VAL A 678 40.70 -17.73 -16.06
C VAL A 678 40.23 -19.18 -15.92
N PRO A 679 41.14 -20.17 -15.80
CA PRO A 679 40.77 -21.53 -15.44
C PRO A 679 39.95 -21.57 -14.13
N VAL A 680 39.05 -22.55 -13.99
CA VAL A 680 38.18 -22.69 -12.81
C VAL A 680 39.01 -22.79 -11.52
N GLU A 681 40.17 -23.41 -11.60
CA GLU A 681 41.13 -23.62 -10.51
C GLU A 681 41.82 -22.32 -10.07
N GLU A 682 41.85 -21.30 -10.94
CA GLU A 682 42.45 -19.98 -10.67
C GLU A 682 41.43 -18.95 -10.18
N VAL A 683 40.15 -19.34 -10.04
CA VAL A 683 39.09 -18.46 -9.54
C VAL A 683 39.33 -18.14 -8.06
N THR A 684 39.68 -16.89 -7.78
CA THR A 684 39.82 -16.39 -6.41
C THR A 684 38.46 -16.19 -5.72
N SER A 685 38.44 -16.18 -4.38
CA SER A 685 37.23 -15.86 -3.60
C SER A 685 36.62 -14.48 -3.95
N LEU A 686 37.47 -13.51 -4.31
CA LEU A 686 37.02 -12.19 -4.76
C LEU A 686 36.34 -12.27 -6.13
N MET A 687 36.91 -13.01 -7.08
CA MET A 687 36.30 -13.24 -8.40
C MET A 687 34.95 -13.94 -8.26
N ARG A 688 34.88 -14.99 -7.44
CA ARG A 688 33.63 -15.68 -7.12
C ARG A 688 32.59 -14.73 -6.51
N SER A 689 32.97 -13.89 -5.56
CA SER A 689 32.06 -12.91 -4.95
C SER A 689 31.54 -11.88 -5.96
N ARG A 690 32.37 -11.45 -6.92
CA ARG A 690 31.97 -10.55 -8.00
C ARG A 690 31.01 -11.24 -8.98
N ALA A 691 31.31 -12.48 -9.38
CA ALA A 691 30.43 -13.27 -10.23
C ALA A 691 29.09 -13.57 -9.55
N LYS A 692 29.07 -13.76 -8.22
CA LYS A 692 27.83 -13.82 -7.43
C LYS A 692 27.01 -12.55 -7.60
N ALA A 693 27.61 -11.37 -7.45
CA ALA A 693 26.93 -10.10 -7.68
C ALA A 693 26.43 -9.94 -9.13
N VAL A 694 27.16 -10.47 -10.12
CA VAL A 694 26.71 -10.51 -11.52
C VAL A 694 25.49 -11.44 -11.68
N ASN A 695 25.55 -12.69 -11.22
CA ASN A 695 24.43 -13.65 -11.34
C ASN A 695 23.15 -13.05 -10.73
N PHE A 696 23.22 -12.61 -9.48
CA PHE A 696 22.07 -12.01 -8.80
C PHE A 696 21.67 -10.68 -9.44
N GLY A 697 22.63 -9.83 -9.81
CA GLY A 697 22.34 -8.57 -10.49
C GLY A 697 21.54 -8.77 -11.78
N ILE A 698 21.94 -9.74 -12.62
CA ILE A 698 21.26 -10.04 -13.88
C ILE A 698 19.87 -10.65 -13.64
N VAL A 699 19.76 -11.58 -12.69
CA VAL A 699 18.45 -12.10 -12.23
C VAL A 699 17.52 -10.96 -11.81
N TYR A 700 18.07 -9.92 -11.18
CA TYR A 700 17.32 -8.79 -10.67
C TYR A 700 17.13 -7.61 -11.65
N GLY A 701 17.50 -7.79 -12.93
CA GLY A 701 17.36 -6.76 -13.96
C GLY A 701 18.24 -5.52 -13.73
N ILE A 702 19.41 -5.69 -13.13
CA ILE A 702 20.34 -4.58 -12.91
C ILE A 702 20.85 -4.01 -14.24
N SER A 703 21.01 -2.69 -14.31
CA SER A 703 21.67 -2.04 -15.45
C SER A 703 23.18 -2.20 -15.41
N ASP A 704 23.83 -2.09 -16.56
CA ASP A 704 25.30 -2.00 -16.69
C ASP A 704 25.89 -0.88 -15.81
N PHE A 705 25.19 0.25 -15.69
CA PHE A 705 25.56 1.35 -14.81
C PHE A 705 25.54 0.93 -13.33
N SER A 706 24.45 0.33 -12.86
CA SER A 706 24.32 -0.11 -11.46
C SER A 706 25.32 -1.22 -11.14
N LEU A 707 25.50 -2.19 -12.03
CA LEU A 707 26.49 -3.26 -11.87
C LEU A 707 27.92 -2.71 -11.78
N SER A 708 28.24 -1.66 -12.54
CA SER A 708 29.55 -0.99 -12.46
C SER A 708 29.84 -0.38 -11.08
N GLN A 709 28.80 0.15 -10.40
CA GLN A 709 28.93 0.70 -9.06
C GLN A 709 29.17 -0.41 -8.03
N ASP A 710 28.39 -1.50 -8.11
CA ASP A 710 28.48 -2.61 -7.16
C ASP A 710 29.83 -3.33 -7.25
N LEU A 711 30.35 -3.52 -8.47
CA LEU A 711 31.62 -4.18 -8.72
C LEU A 711 32.84 -3.24 -8.62
N LYS A 712 32.60 -1.92 -8.55
CA LYS A 712 33.63 -0.87 -8.64
C LYS A 712 34.50 -0.99 -9.89
N ILE A 713 33.85 -1.17 -11.05
CA ILE A 713 34.48 -1.27 -12.38
C ILE A 713 33.93 -0.20 -13.33
N THR A 714 34.47 -0.08 -14.53
CA THR A 714 33.92 0.84 -15.54
C THR A 714 32.60 0.31 -16.10
N ARG A 715 31.74 1.22 -16.58
CA ARG A 715 30.48 0.86 -17.25
C ARG A 715 30.70 -0.07 -18.46
N LYS A 716 31.79 0.13 -19.19
CA LYS A 716 32.16 -0.69 -20.35
C LYS A 716 32.46 -2.13 -19.92
N GLU A 717 33.26 -2.33 -18.88
CA GLU A 717 33.55 -3.66 -18.34
C GLU A 717 32.29 -4.35 -17.82
N ALA A 718 31.40 -3.61 -17.14
CA ALA A 718 30.13 -4.16 -16.67
C ALA A 718 29.24 -4.65 -17.83
N ALA A 719 29.17 -3.88 -18.92
CA ALA A 719 28.43 -4.29 -20.12
C ALA A 719 29.06 -5.52 -20.80
N GLU A 720 30.39 -5.60 -20.85
CA GLU A 720 31.11 -6.78 -21.35
C GLU A 720 30.82 -8.03 -20.49
N TYR A 721 30.80 -7.90 -19.17
CA TYR A 721 30.45 -9.01 -18.27
C TYR A 721 29.01 -9.50 -18.47
N MET A 722 28.05 -8.59 -18.64
CA MET A 722 26.67 -8.96 -18.96
C MET A 722 26.56 -9.67 -20.31
N ALA A 723 27.30 -9.21 -21.33
CA ALA A 723 27.32 -9.85 -22.64
C ALA A 723 27.86 -11.29 -22.56
N ILE A 724 29.00 -11.50 -21.89
CA ILE A 724 29.58 -12.84 -21.69
C ILE A 724 28.58 -13.76 -20.96
N TYR A 725 27.88 -13.24 -19.94
CA TYR A 725 26.88 -14.01 -19.23
C TYR A 725 25.72 -14.46 -20.14
N PHE A 726 25.16 -13.56 -20.95
CA PHE A 726 24.06 -13.90 -21.85
C PHE A 726 24.50 -14.77 -23.04
N ASP A 727 25.74 -14.64 -23.51
CA ASP A 727 26.29 -15.55 -24.53
C ASP A 727 26.41 -16.97 -23.98
N ARG A 728 26.73 -17.12 -22.68
CA ARG A 728 26.79 -18.43 -22.01
C ARG A 728 25.41 -19.00 -21.71
N TYR A 729 24.47 -18.17 -21.28
CA TYR A 729 23.11 -18.56 -20.90
C TYR A 729 22.07 -17.86 -21.80
N PRO A 730 22.02 -18.19 -23.10
CA PRO A 730 21.25 -17.45 -24.08
C PRO A 730 19.74 -17.44 -23.78
N LYS A 731 19.20 -18.52 -23.20
CA LYS A 731 17.76 -18.62 -22.93
C LYS A 731 17.30 -17.76 -21.76
N ILE A 732 18.21 -17.38 -20.87
CA ILE A 732 17.88 -16.47 -19.77
C ILE A 732 17.45 -15.10 -20.32
N LYS A 733 18.14 -14.59 -21.34
CA LYS A 733 17.80 -13.30 -21.94
C LYS A 733 16.40 -13.32 -22.56
N ASP A 734 16.09 -14.39 -23.30
CA ASP A 734 14.78 -14.59 -23.92
C ASP A 734 13.67 -14.64 -22.86
N PHE A 735 13.91 -15.37 -21.77
CA PHE A 735 12.96 -15.47 -20.65
C PHE A 735 12.70 -14.12 -19.98
N LEU A 736 13.75 -13.37 -19.64
CA LEU A 736 13.62 -12.07 -18.98
C LEU A 736 12.88 -11.06 -19.87
N GLN A 737 13.16 -11.06 -21.17
CA GLN A 737 12.44 -10.22 -22.13
C GLN A 737 10.98 -10.65 -22.27
N GLY A 738 10.72 -11.96 -22.36
CA GLY A 738 9.36 -12.51 -22.39
C GLY A 738 8.54 -12.11 -21.16
N ALA A 739 9.13 -12.12 -19.97
CA ALA A 739 8.45 -11.66 -18.75
C ALA A 739 8.07 -10.17 -18.80
N ILE A 740 8.92 -9.32 -19.39
CA ILE A 740 8.62 -7.90 -19.62
C ILE A 740 7.47 -7.76 -20.64
N ASP A 741 7.49 -8.54 -21.70
CA ASP A 741 6.49 -8.48 -22.77
C ASP A 741 5.13 -8.95 -22.28
N SER A 742 5.05 -10.07 -21.54
CA SER A 742 3.82 -10.52 -20.87
C SER A 742 3.29 -9.48 -19.88
N ALA A 743 4.16 -8.85 -19.09
CA ALA A 743 3.73 -7.78 -18.20
C ALA A 743 3.15 -6.56 -18.94
N LYS A 744 3.65 -6.23 -20.14
CA LYS A 744 3.12 -5.14 -20.97
C LYS A 744 1.76 -5.49 -21.58
N GLU A 745 1.61 -6.73 -22.03
CA GLU A 745 0.38 -7.25 -22.64
C GLU A 745 -0.72 -7.47 -21.59
N ASP A 746 -0.45 -8.34 -20.61
CA ASP A 746 -1.43 -8.82 -19.63
C ASP A 746 -1.57 -7.88 -18.42
N GLY A 747 -0.56 -7.05 -18.15
CA GLY A 747 -0.49 -6.19 -16.96
C GLY A 747 0.02 -6.89 -15.69
N TYR A 748 0.41 -8.16 -15.78
CA TYR A 748 0.95 -8.96 -14.69
C TYR A 748 1.95 -10.01 -15.17
N VAL A 749 2.64 -10.65 -14.24
CA VAL A 749 3.49 -11.83 -14.48
C VAL A 749 3.09 -12.97 -13.56
N LEU A 750 3.45 -14.21 -13.95
CA LEU A 750 3.08 -15.45 -13.26
C LEU A 750 4.29 -16.18 -12.65
N THR A 751 4.08 -16.84 -11.51
CA THR A 751 5.01 -17.84 -10.97
C THR A 751 4.75 -19.22 -11.56
N LEU A 752 5.57 -20.23 -11.20
CA LEU A 752 5.36 -21.63 -11.59
C LEU A 752 4.00 -22.20 -11.16
N LEU A 753 3.44 -21.69 -10.06
CA LEU A 753 2.12 -22.08 -9.55
C LEU A 753 1.03 -21.05 -9.88
N ASN A 754 1.21 -20.26 -10.95
CA ASN A 754 0.25 -19.27 -11.43
C ASN A 754 -0.08 -18.14 -10.44
N ARG A 755 0.78 -17.82 -9.47
CA ARG A 755 0.60 -16.60 -8.66
C ARG A 755 0.73 -15.37 -9.54
N ARG A 756 -0.25 -14.47 -9.51
CA ARG A 756 -0.22 -13.20 -10.24
C ARG A 756 0.47 -12.09 -9.45
N ARG A 757 1.39 -11.40 -10.11
CA ARG A 757 1.89 -10.10 -9.68
C ARG A 757 1.51 -9.04 -10.70
N PHE A 758 0.54 -8.19 -10.38
CA PHE A 758 0.21 -7.01 -11.18
C PHE A 758 1.33 -5.97 -11.13
N ILE A 759 1.62 -5.37 -12.29
CA ILE A 759 2.71 -4.40 -12.49
C ILE A 759 2.18 -3.16 -13.23
N PRO A 760 1.35 -2.31 -12.58
CA PRO A 760 0.84 -1.10 -13.21
C PRO A 760 1.96 -0.13 -13.64
N GLU A 761 3.12 -0.19 -12.99
CA GLU A 761 4.29 0.64 -13.29
C GLU A 761 4.77 0.50 -14.73
N ILE A 762 4.56 -0.67 -15.35
CA ILE A 762 5.06 -0.95 -16.70
C ILE A 762 4.31 -0.17 -17.79
N LYS A 763 3.11 0.33 -17.49
CA LYS A 763 2.31 1.20 -18.38
C LYS A 763 2.54 2.69 -18.12
N SER A 764 3.44 3.05 -17.21
CA SER A 764 3.71 4.46 -16.85
C SER A 764 4.44 5.20 -17.97
N SER A 765 4.03 6.44 -18.24
CA SER A 765 4.76 7.35 -19.14
C SER A 765 6.08 7.87 -18.55
N ASN A 766 6.27 7.73 -17.23
CA ASN A 766 7.51 8.10 -16.56
C ASN A 766 8.56 6.99 -16.73
N LYS A 767 9.64 7.28 -17.46
CA LYS A 767 10.72 6.30 -17.75
C LYS A 767 11.33 5.66 -16.50
N ILE A 768 11.40 6.37 -15.37
CA ILE A 768 11.95 5.82 -14.11
C ILE A 768 10.99 4.79 -13.51
N VAL A 769 9.68 5.07 -13.57
CA VAL A 769 8.63 4.18 -13.07
C VAL A 769 8.50 2.96 -13.99
N MET A 770 8.52 3.17 -15.31
CA MET A 770 8.52 2.07 -16.28
C MET A 770 9.73 1.14 -16.11
N ALA A 771 10.93 1.68 -15.91
CA ALA A 771 12.14 0.89 -15.63
C ALA A 771 12.09 0.17 -14.27
N LEU A 772 11.30 0.67 -13.30
CA LEU A 772 10.98 -0.10 -12.10
C LEU A 772 10.04 -1.26 -12.44
N GLY A 773 8.99 -1.02 -13.23
CA GLY A 773 8.06 -2.05 -13.70
C GLY A 773 8.77 -3.19 -14.45
N GLU A 774 9.69 -2.88 -15.37
CA GLU A 774 10.47 -3.89 -16.09
C GLU A 774 11.31 -4.77 -15.15
N ARG A 775 11.92 -4.16 -14.10
CA ARG A 775 12.63 -4.92 -13.06
C ARG A 775 11.71 -5.78 -12.23
N LEU A 776 10.53 -5.29 -11.87
CA LEU A 776 9.55 -6.09 -11.15
C LEU A 776 9.07 -7.29 -11.98
N ALA A 777 8.90 -7.10 -13.29
CA ALA A 777 8.46 -8.15 -14.22
C ALA A 777 9.48 -9.27 -14.35
N MET A 778 10.77 -8.93 -14.40
CA MET A 778 11.86 -9.93 -14.41
C MET A 778 11.96 -10.70 -13.09
N ASN A 779 11.78 -10.02 -11.95
CA ASN A 779 12.13 -10.59 -10.65
C ASN A 779 10.99 -11.39 -10.03
N ALA A 780 9.74 -10.92 -10.19
CA ALA A 780 8.58 -11.50 -9.51
C ALA A 780 8.32 -12.98 -9.85
N PRO A 781 8.46 -13.46 -11.10
CA PRO A 781 8.29 -14.88 -11.43
C PRO A 781 9.26 -15.77 -10.65
N ILE A 782 10.52 -15.33 -10.55
CA ILE A 782 11.60 -16.10 -9.93
C ILE A 782 11.44 -16.11 -8.41
N GLN A 783 11.35 -14.92 -7.82
CA GLN A 783 11.22 -14.74 -6.38
C GLN A 783 9.91 -15.32 -5.84
N GLY A 784 8.82 -15.14 -6.57
CA GLY A 784 7.51 -15.67 -6.20
C GLY A 784 7.47 -17.19 -6.26
N SER A 785 8.06 -17.80 -7.30
CA SER A 785 8.14 -19.27 -7.37
C SER A 785 9.01 -19.85 -6.25
N ALA A 786 10.12 -19.21 -5.91
CA ALA A 786 10.92 -19.62 -4.75
C ALA A 786 10.12 -19.51 -3.43
N ALA A 787 9.31 -18.46 -3.27
CA ALA A 787 8.42 -18.31 -2.13
C ALA A 787 7.31 -19.39 -2.09
N ASP A 788 6.76 -19.75 -3.24
CA ASP A 788 5.76 -20.81 -3.38
C ASP A 788 6.35 -22.18 -2.98
N ILE A 789 7.56 -22.49 -3.44
CA ILE A 789 8.28 -23.74 -3.13
C ILE A 789 8.58 -23.88 -1.64
N ILE A 790 9.12 -22.84 -0.98
CA ILE A 790 9.39 -22.93 0.47
C ILE A 790 8.10 -23.05 1.29
N LYS A 791 7.02 -22.38 0.89
CA LYS A 791 5.72 -22.51 1.55
C LYS A 791 5.15 -23.92 1.40
N LEU A 792 5.24 -24.51 0.22
CA LEU A 792 4.83 -25.89 0.01
C LEU A 792 5.67 -26.85 0.87
N ALA A 793 6.98 -26.61 0.99
CA ALA A 793 7.86 -27.44 1.82
C ALA A 793 7.50 -27.31 3.30
N MET A 794 7.18 -26.11 3.78
CA MET A 794 6.66 -25.91 5.15
C MET A 794 5.41 -26.76 5.41
N VAL A 795 4.46 -26.77 4.48
CA VAL A 795 3.24 -27.57 4.58
C VAL A 795 3.59 -29.06 4.64
N LYS A 796 4.42 -29.56 3.73
CA LYS A 796 4.78 -30.99 3.68
C LYS A 796 5.57 -31.47 4.90
N VAL A 797 6.53 -30.68 5.35
CA VAL A 797 7.27 -30.96 6.60
C VAL A 797 6.31 -31.00 7.78
N TYR A 798 5.43 -30.01 7.91
CA TYR A 798 4.44 -29.94 9.00
C TYR A 798 3.49 -31.14 9.00
N GLU A 799 2.93 -31.49 7.83
CA GLU A 799 2.04 -32.64 7.67
C GLU A 799 2.74 -33.95 8.04
N ARG A 800 3.99 -34.15 7.59
CA ARG A 800 4.74 -35.38 7.85
C ARG A 800 5.17 -35.50 9.32
N LEU A 801 5.59 -34.42 9.96
CA LEU A 801 5.87 -34.39 11.40
C LEU A 801 4.67 -34.90 12.21
N ARG A 802 3.47 -34.39 11.90
CA ARG A 802 2.23 -34.79 12.60
C ARG A 802 1.79 -36.21 12.24
N LYS A 803 1.85 -36.59 10.97
CA LYS A 803 1.51 -37.95 10.50
C LYS A 803 2.38 -39.01 11.17
N GLU A 804 3.65 -38.70 11.41
CA GLU A 804 4.60 -39.59 12.05
C GLU A 804 4.63 -39.49 13.58
N GLY A 805 3.79 -38.63 14.18
CA GLY A 805 3.67 -38.47 15.63
C GLY A 805 4.92 -37.91 16.31
N LEU A 806 5.68 -37.07 15.59
CA LEU A 806 6.91 -36.46 16.09
C LEU A 806 6.60 -35.21 16.94
N ASN A 807 7.41 -34.97 17.96
CA ASN A 807 7.25 -33.83 18.88
C ASN A 807 8.08 -32.62 18.47
N SER A 808 8.91 -32.75 17.45
CA SER A 808 9.69 -31.67 16.85
C SER A 808 8.79 -30.73 16.05
N GLU A 809 9.09 -29.42 16.08
CA GLU A 809 8.19 -28.36 15.61
C GLU A 809 8.92 -27.35 14.71
N ILE A 810 8.24 -26.84 13.69
CA ILE A 810 8.72 -25.68 12.91
C ILE A 810 8.55 -24.43 13.77
N ILE A 811 9.61 -23.61 13.89
CA ILE A 811 9.60 -22.39 14.73
C ILE A 811 9.58 -21.14 13.87
N LEU A 812 10.42 -21.08 12.83
CA LEU A 812 10.68 -19.86 12.10
C LEU A 812 10.99 -20.15 10.63
N GLN A 813 10.55 -19.26 9.77
CA GLN A 813 10.94 -19.20 8.36
C GLN A 813 11.58 -17.84 8.09
N VAL A 814 12.77 -17.84 7.46
CA VAL A 814 13.49 -16.62 7.07
C VAL A 814 13.98 -16.77 5.63
N HIS A 815 13.34 -16.06 4.70
CA HIS A 815 13.66 -16.11 3.26
C HIS A 815 13.50 -17.52 2.65
N ASP A 816 14.58 -18.26 2.51
CA ASP A 816 14.67 -19.63 1.99
C ASP A 816 15.10 -20.65 3.07
N GLU A 817 15.26 -20.18 4.32
CA GLU A 817 15.63 -20.96 5.50
C GLU A 817 14.40 -21.37 6.33
N LEU A 818 14.35 -22.65 6.69
CA LEU A 818 13.41 -23.22 7.67
C LEU A 818 14.14 -23.62 8.94
N ILE A 819 13.62 -23.23 10.10
CA ILE A 819 14.21 -23.50 11.41
C ILE A 819 13.22 -24.30 12.26
N LEU A 820 13.68 -25.43 12.79
CA LEU A 820 12.92 -26.34 13.62
C LEU A 820 13.53 -26.49 15.02
N ASN A 821 12.68 -26.69 16.02
CA ASN A 821 13.05 -27.20 17.32
C ASN A 821 12.98 -28.72 17.28
N VAL A 822 14.10 -29.40 17.47
CA VAL A 822 14.19 -30.85 17.29
C VAL A 822 14.48 -31.55 18.61
N LYS A 823 13.68 -32.57 18.93
CA LYS A 823 13.90 -33.41 20.10
C LYS A 823 15.11 -34.33 19.87
N PRO A 824 15.98 -34.56 20.87
CA PRO A 824 17.22 -35.33 20.68
C PRO A 824 17.02 -36.75 20.16
N ASN A 825 15.96 -37.41 20.62
CA ASN A 825 15.58 -38.76 20.20
C ASN A 825 14.97 -38.81 18.79
N GLU A 826 14.64 -37.67 18.19
CA GLU A 826 14.03 -37.56 16.87
C GLU A 826 15.00 -36.97 15.81
N LEU A 827 16.21 -36.54 16.21
CA LEU A 827 17.13 -35.74 15.39
C LEU A 827 17.38 -36.31 13.99
N GLU A 828 17.93 -37.52 13.88
CA GLU A 828 18.28 -38.11 12.58
C GLU A 828 17.05 -38.32 11.70
N LYS A 829 15.92 -38.64 12.32
CA LYS A 829 14.66 -38.87 11.62
C LYS A 829 14.08 -37.56 11.09
N VAL A 830 14.01 -36.52 11.91
CA VAL A 830 13.51 -35.19 11.53
C VAL A 830 14.43 -34.55 10.50
N LYS A 831 15.75 -34.65 10.69
CA LYS A 831 16.73 -34.15 9.72
C LYS A 831 16.52 -34.79 8.35
N SER A 832 16.45 -36.11 8.28
CA SER A 832 16.25 -36.83 7.02
C SER A 832 14.91 -36.47 6.37
N LEU A 833 13.85 -36.39 7.17
CA LEU A 833 12.51 -36.01 6.73
C LEU A 833 12.49 -34.60 6.14
N VAL A 834 13.08 -33.60 6.81
CA VAL A 834 13.07 -32.21 6.33
C VAL A 834 13.85 -32.08 5.02
N ILE A 835 15.01 -32.73 4.91
CA ILE A 835 15.79 -32.75 3.66
C ILE A 835 14.96 -33.38 2.54
N GLU A 836 14.39 -34.58 2.78
CA GLU A 836 13.61 -35.31 1.78
C GLU A 836 12.41 -34.48 1.29
N GLU A 837 11.66 -33.88 2.21
CA GLU A 837 10.49 -33.06 1.85
C GLU A 837 10.90 -31.79 1.10
N MET A 838 11.95 -31.09 1.52
CA MET A 838 12.40 -29.86 0.84
C MET A 838 12.99 -30.16 -0.54
N GLU A 839 13.87 -31.14 -0.69
CA GLU A 839 14.53 -31.44 -1.97
C GLU A 839 13.55 -31.99 -3.02
N ASN A 840 12.48 -32.68 -2.60
CA ASN A 840 11.51 -33.32 -3.50
C ASN A 840 10.15 -32.61 -3.55
N VAL A 841 10.01 -31.44 -2.92
CA VAL A 841 8.72 -30.75 -2.78
C VAL A 841 8.09 -30.39 -4.12
N PHE A 842 8.92 -30.09 -5.12
CA PHE A 842 8.50 -29.62 -6.42
C PHE A 842 9.49 -30.08 -7.49
N GLU A 843 8.98 -30.67 -8.58
CA GLU A 843 9.81 -31.21 -9.64
C GLU A 843 10.30 -30.07 -10.56
N LEU A 844 11.59 -29.74 -10.45
CA LEU A 844 12.28 -28.83 -11.35
C LEU A 844 13.18 -29.60 -12.32
N SER A 845 13.61 -28.93 -13.39
CA SER A 845 14.58 -29.49 -14.35
C SER A 845 16.00 -29.62 -13.76
N VAL A 846 16.22 -29.06 -12.57
CA VAL A 846 17.44 -29.12 -11.77
C VAL A 846 17.07 -29.63 -10.37
N PRO A 847 17.96 -30.38 -9.69
CA PRO A 847 17.70 -30.80 -8.31
C PRO A 847 17.57 -29.59 -7.39
N LEU A 848 16.73 -29.67 -6.36
CA LEU A 848 16.79 -28.74 -5.22
C LEU A 848 17.76 -29.34 -4.20
N ASP A 849 18.70 -28.53 -3.72
CA ASP A 849 19.66 -28.95 -2.69
C ASP A 849 19.43 -28.12 -1.41
N VAL A 850 19.60 -28.75 -0.25
CA VAL A 850 19.39 -28.11 1.06
C VAL A 850 20.67 -28.18 1.90
N ASP A 851 21.13 -27.01 2.37
CA ASP A 851 22.21 -26.89 3.33
C ASP A 851 21.67 -27.05 4.76
N VAL A 852 22.23 -27.99 5.52
CA VAL A 852 21.75 -28.33 6.86
C VAL A 852 22.77 -27.98 7.93
N ASN A 853 22.32 -27.24 8.94
CA ASN A 853 23.12 -26.83 10.09
C ASN A 853 22.39 -27.12 11.41
N LEU A 854 23.17 -27.42 12.45
CA LEU A 854 22.69 -27.73 13.79
C LEU A 854 23.33 -26.79 14.80
N GLY A 855 22.59 -26.38 15.82
CA GLY A 855 23.15 -25.53 16.88
C GLY A 855 22.32 -25.51 18.16
N GLU A 856 22.97 -25.15 19.28
CA GLU A 856 22.31 -24.92 20.57
C GLU A 856 21.68 -23.52 20.66
N ASN A 857 21.86 -22.71 19.62
CA ASN A 857 21.25 -21.40 19.43
C ASN A 857 21.26 -21.06 17.92
N TRP A 858 20.50 -20.06 17.52
CA TRP A 858 20.36 -19.72 16.10
C TRP A 858 21.65 -19.18 15.47
N TYR A 859 22.59 -18.69 16.27
CA TYR A 859 23.91 -18.29 15.78
C TYR A 859 24.79 -19.49 15.40
N GLU A 860 24.69 -20.61 16.10
CA GLU A 860 25.43 -21.83 15.77
C GLU A 860 24.80 -22.60 14.63
N ALA A 861 23.47 -22.56 14.53
CA ALA A 861 22.72 -23.18 13.44
C ALA A 861 22.83 -22.42 12.10
N LYS A 862 23.60 -21.32 12.02
CA LYS A 862 23.81 -20.52 10.79
C LYS A 862 25.07 -19.68 10.83
#